data_AF-A0A951J589-F1
#
_entry.id   AF-A0A951J589-F1
#
_cell.length_a   1.000
_cell.length_b   1.000
_cell.length_c   1.000
_cell.angle_alpha   90.00
_cell.angle_beta   90.00
_cell.angle_gamma   90.00
#
_symmetry.space_group_name_H-M   'P 1'
#
loop_
_entity.id
_entity.type
_entity.pdbx_description
1 polymer ?
#
loop_
_entity_poly.entity_id
_entity_poly.type
_entity_poly.pdbx_seq_one_letter_code
_entity_poly.pdbx_strand_id
1 'polypeptide(L)'
;MTKPRRRTIHGCIAALALVLVAAAPAAPTLADVVADLRRELDAALEAMGAGSRYSVLAVSLDTGDTLFAEGAHTALAPASNLKLLTSAAALRYLGPEYRYPTYLLTRGPVENGVLRGDLVLYGTGDPGISDQFQASRTAVFESFADALSARGVRSVEGDIVGDGSFFGGPLVAEGWDPRDLNDWFAAASSALSFNENMVTLRVVPTQPGQPPEVRTIPGNAELPIRNMARTVAGRASRRIEIKRTSPDQPISIEGEIPRGGREVWRQMTVSDPARYAASVFRGVLEERGIRVSGSARSVEAPAASAVTGQRLWAPALRDDGAVRVVASHRSPPLRDYLAVVNKKSHNLFADLALKTLGRLAGGEGSFERGAAVVEAFMASEAGVDTSRVQLMDGSGLSSLNRVSAADFVDVMEHMARSELWDEYWASLPEAGNPRELRRMYQSAAAGNLRAKTGTIENVSALSGLVRSANGERILFSIVVNNARSTWQAKRVEDRIGTSLASFERPFETRPAGEPTRLAAADTPVTVDTATSASERLASAEVAEAAEGEAEPAATETRTHTVAPGENLSVIARRHGVRVNAIVAANDGLSPSRLQPGQRLTIPGAAAGEPSPATQTDPERHVVASGENPTVIARRYGVSLNDLLDANPGMNPNRLQVGQELTIPASPEGGEGS
;
A
#
# COMPACT_ATOMS: atom_id res chain seq x y z
N MET A 1 -109.12 42.34 -40.69
CA MET A 1 -109.75 41.00 -40.67
C MET A 1 -108.81 40.01 -40.01
N THR A 2 -109.32 39.27 -39.01
CA THR A 2 -108.91 37.94 -38.50
C THR A 2 -107.47 37.65 -38.01
N LYS A 3 -107.40 37.35 -36.69
CA LYS A 3 -106.39 36.66 -35.81
C LYS A 3 -105.70 35.42 -36.44
N PRO A 4 -104.56 34.85 -35.91
CA PRO A 4 -104.33 34.60 -34.46
C PRO A 4 -102.87 34.66 -33.90
N ARG A 5 -102.80 34.54 -32.56
CA ARG A 5 -101.61 34.44 -31.68
C ARG A 5 -100.72 33.22 -31.99
N ARG A 6 -99.39 33.36 -31.85
CA ARG A 6 -98.47 32.27 -31.45
C ARG A 6 -97.32 32.75 -30.55
N ARG A 7 -96.85 31.80 -29.76
CA ARG A 7 -96.04 31.86 -28.53
C ARG A 7 -94.55 32.08 -28.76
N THR A 8 -93.91 32.58 -27.71
CA THR A 8 -92.48 32.76 -27.40
C THR A 8 -91.63 31.49 -27.57
N ILE A 9 -90.41 31.64 -28.13
CA ILE A 9 -89.19 30.87 -27.77
C ILE A 9 -87.99 31.82 -27.94
N HIS A 10 -87.33 32.21 -26.84
CA HIS A 10 -85.99 32.80 -26.87
C HIS A 10 -84.97 31.66 -26.77
N GLY A 11 -84.24 31.37 -27.85
CA GLY A 11 -83.12 30.44 -27.84
C GLY A 11 -81.84 31.14 -27.40
N CYS A 12 -81.31 30.76 -26.24
CA CYS A 12 -79.95 31.10 -25.82
C CYS A 12 -78.97 30.15 -26.52
N ILE A 13 -78.14 30.69 -27.42
CA ILE A 13 -76.95 30.00 -27.92
C ILE A 13 -75.83 30.20 -26.89
N ALA A 14 -75.53 29.17 -26.10
CA ALA A 14 -74.36 29.13 -25.25
C ALA A 14 -73.15 28.69 -26.09
N ALA A 15 -72.22 29.62 -26.34
CA ALA A 15 -70.92 29.29 -26.91
C ALA A 15 -70.07 28.59 -25.84
N LEU A 16 -69.81 27.30 -26.02
CA LEU A 16 -68.94 26.51 -25.17
C LEU A 16 -67.48 26.82 -25.55
N ALA A 17 -66.82 27.71 -24.80
CA ALA A 17 -65.38 27.91 -24.90
C ALA A 17 -64.68 26.71 -24.24
N LEU A 18 -64.13 25.80 -25.05
CA LEU A 18 -63.31 24.70 -24.59
C LEU A 18 -61.95 25.25 -24.16
N VAL A 19 -61.76 25.53 -22.88
CA VAL A 19 -60.44 25.83 -22.31
C VAL A 19 -59.65 24.52 -22.27
N LEU A 20 -58.73 24.34 -23.22
CA LEU A 20 -57.69 23.31 -23.10
C LEU A 20 -56.80 23.70 -21.92
N VAL A 21 -57.03 23.11 -20.74
CA VAL A 21 -56.05 23.12 -19.66
C VAL A 21 -54.92 22.21 -20.11
N ALA A 22 -53.83 22.78 -20.61
CA ALA A 22 -52.59 22.04 -20.78
C ALA A 22 -52.18 21.53 -19.39
N ALA A 23 -52.22 20.21 -19.18
CA ALA A 23 -51.71 19.61 -17.97
C ALA A 23 -50.22 20.00 -17.85
N ALA A 24 -49.86 20.71 -16.78
CA ALA A 24 -48.47 20.95 -16.48
C ALA A 24 -47.76 19.58 -16.39
N PRO A 25 -46.56 19.42 -16.97
CA PRO A 25 -45.83 18.17 -16.84
C PRO A 25 -45.69 17.85 -15.35
N ALA A 26 -45.94 16.59 -14.99
CA ALA A 26 -45.72 16.13 -13.62
C ALA A 26 -44.26 16.41 -13.23
N ALA A 27 -44.04 16.91 -12.02
CA ALA A 27 -42.68 17.07 -11.49
C ALA A 27 -41.96 15.71 -11.53
N PRO A 28 -40.66 15.67 -11.88
CA PRO A 28 -39.92 14.42 -11.97
C PRO A 28 -39.91 13.70 -10.61
N THR A 29 -40.04 12.37 -10.62
CA THR A 29 -39.93 11.57 -9.40
C THR A 29 -38.47 11.43 -8.98
N LEU A 30 -38.21 11.01 -7.74
CA LEU A 30 -36.84 10.70 -7.27
C LEU A 30 -36.15 9.67 -8.17
N ALA A 31 -36.90 8.68 -8.65
CA ALA A 31 -36.39 7.65 -9.54
C ALA A 31 -36.00 8.24 -10.91
N ASP A 32 -36.78 9.18 -11.45
CA ASP A 32 -36.47 9.85 -12.71
C ASP A 32 -35.19 10.69 -12.59
N VAL A 33 -35.04 11.43 -11.49
CA VAL A 33 -33.84 12.25 -11.23
C VAL A 33 -32.57 11.40 -11.12
N VAL A 34 -32.64 10.25 -10.44
CA VAL A 34 -31.50 9.31 -10.36
C VAL A 34 -31.25 8.65 -11.73
N ALA A 35 -32.29 8.32 -12.49
CA ALA A 35 -32.15 7.76 -13.84
C ALA A 35 -31.50 8.76 -14.81
N ASP A 36 -31.80 10.06 -14.69
CA ASP A 36 -31.16 11.13 -15.46
C ASP A 36 -29.67 11.22 -15.16
N LEU A 37 -29.29 11.21 -13.88
CA LEU A 37 -27.89 11.16 -13.46
C LEU A 37 -27.19 9.93 -14.05
N ARG A 38 -27.81 8.74 -13.94
CA ARG A 38 -27.23 7.49 -14.48
C ARG A 38 -26.94 7.59 -15.97
N ARG A 39 -27.91 8.06 -16.77
CA ARG A 39 -27.72 8.28 -18.21
C ARG A 39 -26.59 9.27 -18.52
N GLU A 40 -26.44 10.32 -17.73
CA GLU A 40 -25.35 11.28 -17.90
C GLU A 40 -23.99 10.63 -17.64
N LEU A 41 -23.88 9.83 -16.58
CA LEU A 41 -22.63 9.14 -16.22
C LEU A 41 -22.29 8.01 -17.21
N ASP A 42 -23.28 7.26 -17.68
CA ASP A 42 -23.11 6.26 -18.76
C ASP A 42 -22.54 6.92 -20.01
N ALA A 43 -23.14 8.03 -20.46
CA ALA A 43 -22.64 8.79 -21.60
C ALA A 43 -21.23 9.38 -21.38
N ALA A 44 -20.84 9.64 -20.13
CA ALA A 44 -19.47 10.04 -19.80
C ALA A 44 -18.49 8.87 -19.95
N LEU A 45 -18.86 7.67 -19.50
CA LEU A 45 -18.04 6.46 -19.64
C LEU A 45 -17.91 6.01 -21.10
N GLU A 46 -18.98 6.08 -21.90
CA GLU A 46 -18.93 5.77 -23.34
C GLU A 46 -17.90 6.65 -24.09
N ALA A 47 -17.72 7.89 -23.63
CA ALA A 47 -16.78 8.83 -24.24
C ALA A 47 -15.31 8.39 -24.15
N MET A 48 -14.97 7.37 -23.34
CA MET A 48 -13.63 6.77 -23.26
C MET A 48 -13.28 5.89 -24.47
N GLY A 49 -14.28 5.44 -25.22
CA GLY A 49 -14.12 4.55 -26.37
C GLY A 49 -13.91 3.07 -26.00
N ALA A 50 -14.07 2.21 -27.00
CA ALA A 50 -14.04 0.76 -26.83
C ALA A 50 -12.68 0.21 -26.33
N GLY A 51 -12.73 -0.78 -25.43
CA GLY A 51 -11.57 -1.54 -24.93
C GLY A 51 -11.04 -1.10 -23.56
N SER A 52 -11.48 0.05 -23.04
CA SER A 52 -11.23 0.41 -21.65
C SER A 52 -12.07 -0.48 -20.71
N ARG A 53 -11.54 -0.74 -19.52
CA ARG A 53 -12.25 -1.46 -18.44
C ARG A 53 -12.52 -0.50 -17.29
N TYR A 54 -13.71 -0.60 -16.70
CA TYR A 54 -14.13 0.29 -15.63
C TYR A 54 -14.50 -0.49 -14.38
N SER A 55 -14.23 0.14 -13.24
CA SER A 55 -14.86 -0.14 -11.98
C SER A 55 -15.29 1.19 -11.40
N VAL A 56 -16.61 1.42 -11.31
CA VAL A 56 -17.20 2.69 -10.91
C VAL A 56 -18.32 2.45 -9.93
N LEU A 57 -18.34 3.24 -8.86
CA LEU A 57 -19.41 3.24 -7.87
C LEU A 57 -19.60 4.66 -7.32
N ALA A 58 -20.85 5.09 -7.17
CA ALA A 58 -21.24 6.29 -6.44
C ALA A 58 -22.42 5.96 -5.51
N VAL A 59 -22.27 6.24 -4.22
CA VAL A 59 -23.26 5.96 -3.16
C VAL A 59 -23.52 7.20 -2.33
N SER A 60 -24.76 7.37 -1.90
CA SER A 60 -25.08 8.39 -0.90
C SER A 60 -24.73 7.89 0.50
N LEU A 61 -23.91 8.65 1.24
CA LEU A 61 -23.65 8.39 2.66
C LEU A 61 -24.84 8.77 3.56
N ASP A 62 -25.73 9.63 3.09
CA ASP A 62 -26.85 10.12 3.88
C ASP A 62 -28.05 9.17 3.80
N THR A 63 -28.32 8.58 2.64
CA THR A 63 -29.46 7.65 2.45
C THR A 63 -29.03 6.19 2.30
N GLY A 64 -27.77 5.92 1.95
CA GLY A 64 -27.23 4.57 1.81
C GLY A 64 -27.65 3.83 0.52
N ASP A 65 -28.20 4.54 -0.48
CA ASP A 65 -28.53 3.96 -1.78
C ASP A 65 -27.46 4.24 -2.84
N THR A 66 -27.43 3.37 -3.85
CA THR A 66 -26.50 3.46 -4.98
C THR A 66 -27.05 4.40 -6.05
N LEU A 67 -26.34 5.51 -6.26
CA LEU A 67 -26.65 6.47 -7.31
C LEU A 67 -26.20 5.95 -8.68
N PHE A 68 -25.02 5.34 -8.73
CA PHE A 68 -24.43 4.80 -9.96
C PHE A 68 -23.50 3.62 -9.68
N ALA A 69 -23.50 2.61 -10.55
CA ALA A 69 -22.56 1.51 -10.50
C ALA A 69 -22.30 0.96 -11.91
N GLU A 70 -21.03 0.73 -12.23
CA GLU A 70 -20.60 0.07 -13.47
C GLU A 70 -19.37 -0.78 -13.15
N GLY A 71 -19.49 -2.11 -13.24
CA GLY A 71 -18.39 -3.02 -12.88
C GLY A 71 -17.86 -2.80 -11.45
N ALA A 72 -18.70 -2.39 -10.50
CA ALA A 72 -18.28 -1.89 -9.18
C ALA A 72 -17.38 -2.86 -8.39
N HIS A 73 -17.56 -4.17 -8.54
CA HIS A 73 -16.75 -5.23 -7.90
C HIS A 73 -15.62 -5.78 -8.78
N THR A 74 -15.39 -5.18 -9.95
CA THR A 74 -14.27 -5.57 -10.82
C THR A 74 -12.96 -5.05 -10.23
N ALA A 75 -12.14 -5.94 -9.70
CA ALA A 75 -10.82 -5.57 -9.20
C ALA A 75 -9.88 -5.19 -10.36
N LEU A 76 -9.37 -3.96 -10.32
CA LEU A 76 -8.52 -3.36 -11.37
C LEU A 76 -7.26 -2.76 -10.74
N ALA A 77 -6.25 -2.44 -11.55
CA ALA A 77 -5.09 -1.70 -11.08
C ALA A 77 -5.51 -0.29 -10.66
N PRO A 78 -5.37 0.09 -9.37
CA PRO A 78 -5.92 1.34 -8.86
C PRO A 78 -4.99 2.55 -9.03
N ALA A 79 -3.73 2.31 -9.42
CA ALA A 79 -2.67 3.29 -9.31
C ALA A 79 -2.64 3.92 -7.89
N SER A 80 -2.31 5.20 -7.78
CA SER A 80 -2.21 5.91 -6.50
C SER A 80 -3.50 6.05 -5.68
N ASN A 81 -4.66 5.55 -6.14
CA ASN A 81 -5.82 5.41 -5.24
C ASN A 81 -5.57 4.41 -4.14
N LEU A 82 -4.62 3.46 -4.31
CA LEU A 82 -4.22 2.52 -3.26
C LEU A 82 -3.80 3.20 -1.96
N LYS A 83 -3.25 4.42 -2.05
CA LYS A 83 -2.88 5.24 -0.90
C LYS A 83 -4.04 5.57 0.03
N LEU A 84 -5.30 5.51 -0.46
CA LEU A 84 -6.49 5.63 0.38
C LEU A 84 -6.53 4.51 1.43
N LEU A 85 -6.27 3.26 1.00
CA LEU A 85 -6.27 2.09 1.89
C LEU A 85 -5.10 2.15 2.87
N THR A 86 -3.90 2.44 2.36
CA THR A 86 -2.70 2.59 3.19
C THR A 86 -2.86 3.70 4.23
N SER A 87 -3.43 4.85 3.84
CA SER A 87 -3.67 5.97 4.76
C SER A 87 -4.71 5.64 5.83
N ALA A 88 -5.80 4.97 5.46
CA ALA A 88 -6.84 4.54 6.40
C ALA A 88 -6.26 3.59 7.47
N ALA A 89 -5.56 2.53 7.04
CA ALA A 89 -4.92 1.60 7.95
C ALA A 89 -3.83 2.28 8.81
N ALA A 90 -3.04 3.19 8.23
CA ALA A 90 -2.01 3.94 8.96
C ALA A 90 -2.62 4.81 10.07
N LEU A 91 -3.68 5.57 9.78
CA LEU A 91 -4.41 6.32 10.80
C LEU A 91 -4.97 5.39 11.88
N ARG A 92 -5.56 4.27 11.49
CA ARG A 92 -6.22 3.34 12.39
C ARG A 92 -5.28 2.66 13.38
N TYR A 93 -4.10 2.22 12.93
CA TYR A 93 -3.17 1.43 13.75
C TYR A 93 -2.02 2.22 14.35
N LEU A 94 -1.58 3.30 13.71
CA LEU A 94 -0.49 4.14 14.23
C LEU A 94 -1.03 5.35 14.98
N GLY A 95 -2.17 5.90 14.54
CA GLY A 95 -2.75 7.13 15.04
C GLY A 95 -2.14 8.39 14.40
N PRO A 96 -2.89 9.51 14.31
CA PRO A 96 -2.45 10.72 13.63
C PRO A 96 -1.22 11.39 14.27
N GLU A 97 -0.99 11.14 15.56
CA GLU A 97 0.14 11.67 16.34
C GLU A 97 1.38 10.78 16.34
N TYR A 98 1.37 9.66 15.61
CA TYR A 98 2.54 8.81 15.50
C TYR A 98 3.72 9.60 14.93
N ARG A 99 4.90 9.39 15.53
CA ARG A 99 6.16 10.02 15.10
C ARG A 99 7.23 8.97 15.00
N TYR A 100 7.92 8.98 13.86
CA TYR A 100 9.03 8.10 13.55
C TYR A 100 10.27 8.56 14.33
N PRO A 101 10.88 7.69 15.16
CA PRO A 101 12.15 8.01 15.78
C PRO A 101 13.34 7.60 14.91
N THR A 102 14.35 8.47 14.82
CA THR A 102 15.66 8.14 14.23
C THR A 102 16.72 8.29 15.31
N TYR A 103 17.61 7.31 15.46
CA TYR A 103 18.58 7.28 16.56
C TYR A 103 20.01 7.39 16.06
N LEU A 104 20.83 8.12 16.82
CA LEU A 104 22.28 8.00 16.76
C LEU A 104 22.74 7.14 17.94
N LEU A 105 23.39 6.02 17.66
CA LEU A 105 23.78 5.02 18.62
C LEU A 105 25.30 4.78 18.57
N THR A 106 25.86 4.26 19.65
CA THR A 106 27.23 3.75 19.66
C THR A 106 27.39 2.63 20.68
N ARG A 107 28.37 1.76 20.45
CA ARG A 107 28.84 0.77 21.44
C ARG A 107 30.20 1.15 22.05
N GLY A 108 30.89 2.11 21.43
CA GLY A 108 32.25 2.50 21.80
C GLY A 108 32.29 3.47 22.98
N PRO A 109 33.29 3.38 23.86
CA PRO A 109 33.53 4.41 24.86
C PRO A 109 34.05 5.70 24.21
N VAL A 110 33.87 6.83 24.92
CA VAL A 110 34.49 8.11 24.57
C VAL A 110 35.64 8.36 25.54
N GLU A 111 36.87 8.40 25.03
CA GLU A 111 38.10 8.56 25.80
C GLU A 111 38.89 9.74 25.26
N ASN A 112 39.20 10.74 26.09
CA ASN A 112 39.97 11.93 25.69
C ASN A 112 39.41 12.64 24.44
N GLY A 113 38.09 12.59 24.25
CA GLY A 113 37.39 13.14 23.10
C GLY A 113 37.44 12.27 21.83
N VAL A 114 37.88 11.02 21.93
CA VAL A 114 37.87 10.04 20.84
C VAL A 114 36.80 8.99 21.12
N LEU A 115 35.85 8.82 20.19
CA LEU A 115 34.91 7.71 20.22
C LEU A 115 35.58 6.47 19.60
N ARG A 116 35.80 5.44 20.42
CA ARG A 116 36.44 4.18 20.01
C ARG A 116 35.41 3.15 19.56
N GLY A 117 35.02 3.22 18.31
CA GLY A 117 34.06 2.31 17.69
C GLY A 117 33.16 3.02 16.69
N ASP A 118 32.13 2.31 16.25
CA ASP A 118 31.21 2.79 15.23
C ASP A 118 30.18 3.77 15.81
N LEU A 119 29.74 4.70 14.96
CA LEU A 119 28.48 5.42 15.12
C LEU A 119 27.43 4.78 14.22
N VAL A 120 26.28 4.46 14.79
CA VAL A 120 25.16 3.85 14.06
C VAL A 120 24.01 4.83 13.96
N LEU A 121 23.69 5.25 12.74
CA LEU A 121 22.49 6.01 12.40
C LEU A 121 21.38 4.99 12.11
N TYR A 122 20.46 4.80 13.06
CA TYR A 122 19.40 3.79 12.97
C TYR A 122 18.06 4.43 12.60
N GLY A 123 17.53 4.07 11.44
CA GLY A 123 16.25 4.57 10.93
C GLY A 123 15.08 3.63 11.24
N THR A 124 13.90 4.19 11.53
CA THR A 124 12.66 3.41 11.78
C THR A 124 11.56 3.68 10.75
N GLY A 125 11.92 4.24 9.60
CA GLY A 125 11.02 4.52 8.49
C GLY A 125 10.63 5.98 8.31
N ASP A 126 11.34 6.93 8.94
CA ASP A 126 11.06 8.36 8.79
C ASP A 126 11.35 8.86 7.36
N PRO A 127 10.32 9.26 6.57
CA PRO A 127 10.54 9.82 5.24
C PRO A 127 10.95 11.31 5.25
N GLY A 128 10.78 12.02 6.37
CA GLY A 128 10.85 13.49 6.41
C GLY A 128 12.17 14.06 6.91
N ILE A 129 13.26 13.28 6.85
CA ILE A 129 14.62 13.84 6.96
C ILE A 129 14.99 14.51 5.62
N SER A 130 14.34 15.63 5.32
CA SER A 130 14.55 16.45 4.13
C SER A 130 14.23 17.93 4.40
N ASP A 131 14.60 18.82 3.47
CA ASP A 131 14.30 20.26 3.57
C ASP A 131 12.81 20.58 3.41
N GLN A 132 11.96 19.58 3.15
CA GLN A 132 10.51 19.75 3.20
C GLN A 132 9.99 19.93 4.64
N PHE A 133 10.63 19.27 5.61
CA PHE A 133 10.18 19.24 7.01
C PHE A 133 11.20 19.80 8.00
N GLN A 134 12.42 20.03 7.55
CA GLN A 134 13.54 20.48 8.37
C GLN A 134 14.09 21.82 7.84
N ALA A 135 14.82 22.54 8.69
CA ALA A 135 15.39 23.85 8.33
C ALA A 135 16.39 23.79 7.16
N SER A 136 17.04 22.64 6.98
CA SER A 136 17.92 22.31 5.86
C SER A 136 17.83 20.81 5.60
N ARG A 137 18.33 20.33 4.45
CA ARG A 137 18.39 18.90 4.16
C ARG A 137 19.14 18.13 5.26
N THR A 138 20.20 18.72 5.81
CA THR A 138 21.12 18.10 6.77
C THR A 138 20.84 18.46 8.23
N ALA A 139 19.78 19.21 8.55
CA ALA A 139 19.57 19.75 9.89
C ALA A 139 19.51 18.68 10.99
N VAL A 140 18.94 17.50 10.72
CA VAL A 140 18.92 16.38 11.67
C VAL A 140 20.35 15.87 11.93
N PHE A 141 21.15 15.71 10.88
CA PHE A 141 22.54 15.28 10.97
C PHE A 141 23.42 16.30 11.69
N GLU A 142 23.16 17.59 11.46
CA GLU A 142 23.82 18.67 12.18
C GLU A 142 23.50 18.62 13.68
N SER A 143 22.23 18.39 14.05
CA SER A 143 21.83 18.24 15.46
C SER A 143 22.51 17.04 16.15
N PHE A 144 22.75 15.96 15.40
CA PHE A 144 23.46 14.78 15.89
C PHE A 144 24.96 15.04 16.06
N ALA A 145 25.58 15.78 15.14
CA ALA A 145 26.95 16.24 15.28
C ALA A 145 27.12 17.16 16.49
N ASP A 146 26.21 18.12 16.68
CA ASP A 146 26.22 19.03 17.83
C ASP A 146 26.08 18.26 19.16
N ALA A 147 25.25 17.22 19.20
CA ALA A 147 25.10 16.34 20.36
C ALA A 147 26.37 15.52 20.69
N LEU A 148 27.18 15.17 19.68
CA LEU A 148 28.49 14.55 19.87
C LEU A 148 29.51 15.56 20.41
N SER A 149 29.57 16.75 19.81
CA SER A 149 30.47 17.83 20.26
C SER A 149 30.18 18.25 21.70
N ALA A 150 28.90 18.34 22.08
CA ALA A 150 28.48 18.64 23.46
C ALA A 150 28.95 17.59 24.48
N ARG A 151 29.22 16.35 24.03
CA ARG A 151 29.80 15.26 24.83
C ARG A 151 31.33 15.23 24.77
N GLY A 152 31.96 16.23 24.16
CA GLY A 152 33.41 16.35 24.03
C GLY A 152 34.02 15.48 22.94
N VAL A 153 33.23 14.85 22.08
CA VAL A 153 33.73 14.04 20.95
C VAL A 153 34.34 14.99 19.89
N ARG A 154 35.59 14.71 19.53
CA ARG A 154 36.40 15.41 18.53
C ARG A 154 36.84 14.50 17.39
N SER A 155 36.81 13.18 17.60
CA SER A 155 37.04 12.20 16.54
C SER A 155 36.32 10.88 16.78
N VAL A 156 36.04 10.17 15.69
CA VAL A 156 35.43 8.83 15.64
C VAL A 156 36.41 7.91 14.93
N GLU A 157 36.91 6.87 15.61
CA GLU A 157 37.86 5.92 15.03
C GLU A 157 37.21 4.84 14.16
N GLY A 158 35.93 4.52 14.42
CA GLY A 158 35.18 3.51 13.67
C GLY A 158 34.41 4.06 12.46
N ASP A 159 33.55 3.21 11.92
CA ASP A 159 32.71 3.52 10.76
C ASP A 159 31.49 4.37 11.14
N ILE A 160 30.94 5.06 10.13
CA ILE A 160 29.58 5.62 10.19
C ILE A 160 28.65 4.62 9.51
N VAL A 161 27.78 4.01 10.29
CA VAL A 161 26.93 2.90 9.87
C VAL A 161 25.49 3.40 9.72
N GLY A 162 24.98 3.40 8.50
CA GLY A 162 23.55 3.59 8.24
C GLY A 162 22.83 2.26 8.42
N ASP A 163 21.99 2.13 9.42
CA ASP A 163 21.26 0.91 9.71
C ASP A 163 19.77 1.10 9.38
N GLY A 164 19.37 0.53 8.24
CA GLY A 164 18.01 0.48 7.71
C GLY A 164 17.24 -0.78 8.07
N SER A 165 17.81 -1.64 8.92
CA SER A 165 17.29 -2.99 9.20
C SER A 165 16.04 -3.07 10.06
N PHE A 166 15.47 -1.92 10.47
CA PHE A 166 14.14 -1.90 11.08
C PHE A 166 13.06 -2.45 10.13
N PHE A 167 13.30 -2.32 8.83
CA PHE A 167 12.55 -2.99 7.78
C PHE A 167 13.32 -4.20 7.24
N GLY A 168 12.55 -5.18 6.75
CA GLY A 168 13.06 -6.35 6.06
C GLY A 168 12.57 -6.40 4.61
N GLY A 169 12.90 -7.49 3.93
CA GLY A 169 12.46 -7.73 2.56
C GLY A 169 13.10 -6.78 1.54
N PRO A 170 12.58 -6.74 0.31
CA PRO A 170 13.13 -5.93 -0.77
C PRO A 170 12.85 -4.43 -0.55
N LEU A 171 13.76 -3.56 -1.04
CA LEU A 171 13.57 -2.11 -0.99
C LEU A 171 12.59 -1.60 -2.07
N VAL A 172 12.34 -2.40 -3.10
CA VAL A 172 11.44 -2.11 -4.22
C VAL A 172 10.39 -3.22 -4.26
N ALA A 173 9.13 -2.85 -4.43
CA ALA A 173 8.06 -3.83 -4.48
C ALA A 173 8.00 -4.56 -5.84
N GLU A 174 7.42 -5.77 -5.83
CA GLU A 174 7.17 -6.52 -7.05
C GLU A 174 6.19 -5.77 -7.97
N GLY A 175 6.44 -5.81 -9.28
CA GLY A 175 5.60 -5.18 -10.30
C GLY A 175 5.89 -3.69 -10.54
N TRP A 176 6.91 -3.11 -9.90
CA TRP A 176 7.47 -1.82 -10.30
C TRP A 176 8.24 -1.96 -11.61
N ASP A 177 8.12 -0.97 -12.48
CA ASP A 177 8.82 -0.97 -13.77
C ASP A 177 10.32 -0.65 -13.57
N PRO A 178 11.24 -1.53 -14.00
CA PRO A 178 12.68 -1.28 -13.92
C PRO A 178 13.13 0.03 -14.58
N ARG A 179 12.40 0.51 -15.60
CA ARG A 179 12.68 1.75 -16.33
C ARG A 179 12.50 2.99 -15.44
N ASP A 180 11.60 2.91 -14.47
CA ASP A 180 11.22 4.02 -13.60
C ASP A 180 12.15 4.17 -12.39
N LEU A 181 12.94 3.15 -12.04
CA LEU A 181 13.70 3.08 -10.78
C LEU A 181 14.75 4.20 -10.60
N ASN A 182 15.02 4.99 -11.63
CA ASN A 182 15.88 6.17 -11.56
C ASN A 182 15.14 7.48 -11.24
N ASP A 183 13.82 7.47 -11.32
CA ASP A 183 12.96 8.62 -11.11
C ASP A 183 12.41 8.65 -9.67
N TRP A 184 12.14 9.86 -9.21
CA TRP A 184 11.86 10.15 -7.79
C TRP A 184 10.68 9.37 -7.20
N PHE A 185 9.69 9.04 -8.02
CA PHE A 185 8.50 8.32 -7.58
C PHE A 185 8.76 6.82 -7.39
N ALA A 186 9.90 6.30 -7.83
CA ALA A 186 10.30 4.90 -7.66
C ALA A 186 11.54 4.77 -6.77
N ALA A 187 11.72 5.70 -5.81
CA ALA A 187 12.79 5.64 -4.83
C ALA A 187 12.65 4.41 -3.92
N ALA A 188 13.78 3.76 -3.64
CA ALA A 188 13.87 2.60 -2.77
C ALA A 188 13.35 2.91 -1.34
N SER A 189 12.56 1.99 -0.76
CA SER A 189 11.92 2.12 0.54
C SER A 189 12.73 1.47 1.67
N SER A 190 13.75 2.19 2.17
CA SER A 190 14.58 1.82 3.32
C SER A 190 14.08 2.46 4.62
N ALA A 191 14.29 1.81 5.77
CA ALA A 191 13.93 2.38 7.06
C ALA A 191 14.78 3.59 7.44
N LEU A 192 15.98 3.70 6.88
CA LEU A 192 16.80 4.91 6.95
C LEU A 192 16.73 5.65 5.63
N SER A 193 15.71 6.49 5.50
CA SER A 193 15.51 7.36 4.34
C SER A 193 16.04 8.77 4.62
N PHE A 194 16.72 9.36 3.64
CA PHE A 194 17.26 10.71 3.72
C PHE A 194 17.06 11.44 2.40
N ASN A 195 16.58 12.69 2.46
CA ASN A 195 16.32 13.52 1.29
C ASN A 195 15.47 12.80 0.23
N GLU A 196 14.43 12.09 0.69
CA GLU A 196 13.52 11.27 -0.14
C GLU A 196 14.24 10.18 -0.96
N ASN A 197 15.44 9.78 -0.53
CA ASN A 197 16.34 8.87 -1.23
C ASN A 197 16.71 9.37 -2.63
N MET A 198 16.78 10.69 -2.76
CA MET A 198 17.15 11.40 -3.97
C MET A 198 18.47 12.13 -3.79
N VAL A 199 19.25 12.19 -4.86
CA VAL A 199 20.45 13.02 -4.97
C VAL A 199 20.31 13.91 -6.21
N THR A 200 20.78 15.15 -6.12
CA THR A 200 20.94 16.00 -7.30
C THR A 200 22.40 16.04 -7.72
N LEU A 201 22.67 15.69 -8.98
CA LEU A 201 23.97 15.85 -9.62
C LEU A 201 24.02 17.20 -10.31
N ARG A 202 25.11 17.94 -10.06
CA ARG A 202 25.43 19.23 -10.68
C ARG A 202 26.76 19.10 -11.41
N VAL A 203 26.71 19.19 -12.74
CA VAL A 203 27.88 19.12 -13.63
C VAL A 203 28.30 20.53 -14.02
N VAL A 204 29.52 20.92 -13.63
CA VAL A 204 30.06 22.28 -13.77
C VAL A 204 31.26 22.26 -14.72
N PRO A 205 31.30 23.11 -15.75
CA PRO A 205 32.44 23.16 -16.68
C PRO A 205 33.71 23.66 -15.96
N THR A 206 34.85 23.06 -16.30
CA THR A 206 36.18 23.40 -15.75
C THR A 206 37.07 24.04 -16.82
N GLN A 207 38.34 23.65 -16.91
CA GLN A 207 39.23 24.11 -17.97
C GLN A 207 39.03 23.26 -19.23
N PRO A 208 39.09 23.85 -20.45
CA PRO A 208 39.05 23.08 -21.69
C PRO A 208 40.06 21.93 -21.70
N GLY A 209 39.62 20.76 -22.13
CA GLY A 209 40.42 19.53 -22.10
C GLY A 209 40.32 18.74 -20.80
N GLN A 210 39.85 19.33 -19.70
CA GLN A 210 39.67 18.64 -18.41
C GLN A 210 38.24 18.13 -18.24
N PRO A 211 38.01 17.08 -17.42
CA PRO A 211 36.65 16.66 -17.08
C PRO A 211 35.90 17.78 -16.35
N PRO A 212 34.58 17.92 -16.55
CA PRO A 212 33.78 18.82 -15.73
C PRO A 212 33.78 18.34 -14.28
N GLU A 213 33.60 19.27 -13.35
CA GLU A 213 33.43 18.93 -11.94
C GLU A 213 32.01 18.40 -11.73
N VAL A 214 31.88 17.31 -10.98
CA VAL A 214 30.59 16.71 -10.64
C VAL A 214 30.38 16.84 -9.15
N ARG A 215 29.36 17.59 -8.76
CA ARG A 215 28.96 17.78 -7.36
C ARG A 215 27.65 17.08 -7.08
N THR A 216 27.50 16.58 -5.87
CA THR A 216 26.24 16.05 -5.34
C THR A 216 25.59 17.08 -4.43
N ILE A 217 24.27 17.08 -4.39
CA ILE A 217 23.47 17.90 -3.49
C ILE A 217 22.38 17.00 -2.88
N PRO A 218 22.36 16.82 -1.55
CA PRO A 218 23.41 17.15 -0.57
C PRO A 218 24.82 16.66 -0.95
N GLY A 219 25.84 17.41 -0.50
CA GLY A 219 27.25 17.06 -0.70
C GLY A 219 27.64 15.75 0.00
N ASN A 220 28.82 15.23 -0.31
CA ASN A 220 29.39 14.05 0.35
C ASN A 220 28.61 12.73 0.16
N ALA A 221 27.71 12.65 -0.83
CA ALA A 221 26.88 11.47 -1.10
C ALA A 221 27.62 10.15 -1.44
N GLU A 222 28.96 10.14 -1.58
CA GLU A 222 29.81 8.97 -1.90
C GLU A 222 29.21 7.96 -2.91
N LEU A 223 28.72 8.46 -4.05
CA LEU A 223 28.05 7.63 -5.07
C LEU A 223 29.04 7.08 -6.11
N PRO A 224 28.77 5.89 -6.70
CA PRO A 224 29.59 5.36 -7.79
C PRO A 224 29.34 6.15 -9.09
N ILE A 225 30.14 7.18 -9.33
CA ILE A 225 30.03 8.04 -10.52
C ILE A 225 31.22 7.79 -11.46
N ARG A 226 30.92 7.53 -12.73
CA ARG A 226 31.90 7.45 -13.84
C ARG A 226 31.79 8.70 -14.69
N ASN A 227 32.71 9.64 -14.48
CA ASN A 227 32.77 10.87 -15.27
C ASN A 227 33.67 10.67 -16.50
N MET A 228 33.04 10.49 -17.65
CA MET A 228 33.68 10.38 -18.96
C MET A 228 33.49 11.65 -19.82
N ALA A 229 32.89 12.69 -19.23
CA ALA A 229 32.62 13.93 -19.92
C ALA A 229 33.87 14.82 -20.01
N ARG A 230 33.84 15.81 -20.92
CA ARG A 230 34.94 16.76 -21.11
C ARG A 230 34.43 18.20 -21.20
N THR A 231 35.18 19.13 -20.62
CA THR A 231 34.98 20.55 -20.85
C THR A 231 35.66 20.97 -22.16
N VAL A 232 34.97 21.73 -23.02
CA VAL A 232 35.48 22.18 -24.32
C VAL A 232 35.57 23.70 -24.41
N ALA A 233 36.50 24.22 -25.21
CA ALA A 233 36.68 25.66 -25.39
C ALA A 233 35.58 26.31 -26.25
N GLY A 234 35.04 25.55 -27.20
CA GLY A 234 34.02 26.00 -28.14
C GLY A 234 32.67 25.34 -27.92
N ARG A 235 31.89 25.21 -28.99
CA ARG A 235 30.57 24.55 -28.96
C ARG A 235 30.73 23.05 -28.70
N ALA A 236 29.90 22.51 -27.81
CA ALA A 236 29.81 21.07 -27.59
C ALA A 236 29.25 20.36 -28.83
N SER A 237 29.94 19.31 -29.27
CA SER A 237 29.50 18.42 -30.35
C SER A 237 28.42 17.44 -29.87
N ARG A 238 28.56 16.96 -28.63
CA ARG A 238 27.61 16.09 -27.91
C ARG A 238 27.30 16.74 -26.56
N ARG A 239 26.01 16.94 -26.24
CA ARG A 239 25.61 17.51 -24.95
C ARG A 239 25.86 16.53 -23.80
N ILE A 240 26.02 17.07 -22.60
CA ILE A 240 26.10 16.25 -21.38
C ILE A 240 24.85 15.39 -21.24
N GLU A 241 25.06 14.10 -21.00
CA GLU A 241 24.04 13.15 -20.61
C GLU A 241 24.45 12.49 -19.29
N ILE A 242 23.51 12.37 -18.38
CA ILE A 242 23.67 11.69 -17.08
C ILE A 242 22.79 10.45 -17.14
N LYS A 243 23.40 9.26 -17.14
CA LYS A 243 22.73 7.99 -17.39
C LYS A 243 22.99 7.00 -16.27
N ARG A 244 21.98 6.17 -16.00
CA ARG A 244 22.12 4.95 -15.20
C ARG A 244 21.05 3.96 -15.67
N THR A 245 21.44 2.74 -16.01
CA THR A 245 20.49 1.73 -16.52
C THR A 245 19.57 1.23 -15.41
N SER A 246 20.14 0.93 -14.25
CA SER A 246 19.43 0.47 -13.06
C SER A 246 20.13 0.99 -11.80
N PRO A 247 19.43 1.14 -10.66
CA PRO A 247 19.99 1.78 -9.47
C PRO A 247 21.32 1.18 -9.00
N ASP A 248 21.50 -0.14 -9.09
CA ASP A 248 22.71 -0.87 -8.71
C ASP A 248 23.94 -0.57 -9.58
N GLN A 249 23.76 0.06 -10.74
CA GLN A 249 24.85 0.38 -11.65
C GLN A 249 25.45 1.78 -11.37
N PRO A 250 26.74 2.00 -11.70
CA PRO A 250 27.34 3.32 -11.62
C PRO A 250 26.61 4.36 -12.49
N ILE A 251 26.57 5.60 -12.03
CA ILE A 251 26.05 6.73 -12.81
C ILE A 251 27.13 7.15 -13.83
N SER A 252 26.82 7.09 -15.11
CA SER A 252 27.70 7.55 -16.20
C SER A 252 27.39 9.00 -16.57
N ILE A 253 28.43 9.83 -16.66
CA ILE A 253 28.33 11.21 -17.14
C ILE A 253 29.19 11.32 -18.40
N GLU A 254 28.55 11.63 -19.52
CA GLU A 254 29.15 11.57 -20.85
C GLU A 254 28.88 12.84 -21.65
N GLY A 255 29.69 13.08 -22.68
CA GLY A 255 29.53 14.20 -23.61
C GLY A 255 30.42 15.39 -23.26
N GLU A 256 30.06 16.55 -23.78
CA GLU A 256 30.87 17.76 -23.72
C GLU A 256 30.08 18.92 -23.12
N ILE A 257 30.77 19.77 -22.35
CA ILE A 257 30.23 21.02 -21.80
C ILE A 257 31.15 22.19 -22.16
N PRO A 258 30.66 23.27 -22.79
CA PRO A 258 31.49 24.43 -23.09
C PRO A 258 31.97 25.15 -21.83
N ARG A 259 33.20 25.68 -21.84
CA ARG A 259 33.67 26.61 -20.80
C ARG A 259 32.72 27.82 -20.73
N GLY A 260 32.25 28.16 -19.53
CA GLY A 260 31.25 29.21 -19.33
C GLY A 260 29.83 28.83 -19.81
N GLY A 261 29.64 27.58 -20.23
CA GLY A 261 28.32 27.03 -20.56
C GLY A 261 27.44 26.86 -19.32
N ARG A 262 26.14 26.64 -19.56
CA ARG A 262 25.16 26.39 -18.50
C ARG A 262 25.47 25.05 -17.82
N GLU A 263 25.44 25.05 -16.50
CA GLU A 263 25.53 23.85 -15.67
C GLU A 263 24.38 22.89 -15.96
N VAL A 264 24.65 21.60 -15.82
CA VAL A 264 23.65 20.54 -16.02
C VAL A 264 23.28 19.94 -14.68
N TRP A 265 21.98 19.85 -14.45
CA TRP A 265 21.41 19.39 -13.19
C TRP A 265 20.51 18.17 -13.47
N ARG A 266 20.69 17.10 -12.69
CA ARG A 266 19.82 15.93 -12.76
C ARG A 266 19.60 15.37 -11.36
N GLN A 267 18.34 15.26 -10.97
CA GLN A 267 17.92 14.54 -9.77
C GLN A 267 17.72 13.05 -10.12
N MET A 268 18.19 12.15 -9.26
CA MET A 268 18.06 10.69 -9.43
C MET A 268 17.93 10.00 -8.07
N THR A 269 17.36 8.81 -8.04
CA THR A 269 17.30 7.95 -6.85
C THR A 269 18.70 7.47 -6.43
N VAL A 270 18.90 7.17 -5.15
CA VAL A 270 20.10 6.47 -4.67
C VAL A 270 19.85 4.95 -4.60
N SER A 271 20.91 4.17 -4.78
CA SER A 271 20.84 2.71 -4.80
C SER A 271 20.83 2.07 -3.42
N ASP A 272 21.52 2.71 -2.47
CA ASP A 272 21.64 2.31 -1.08
C ASP A 272 21.31 3.53 -0.20
N PRO A 273 20.02 3.71 0.17
CA PRO A 273 19.57 4.82 0.99
C PRO A 273 20.27 4.93 2.34
N ALA A 274 20.49 3.81 3.03
CA ALA A 274 21.11 3.82 4.34
C ALA A 274 22.59 4.23 4.27
N ARG A 275 23.34 3.73 3.27
CA ARG A 275 24.73 4.16 3.03
C ARG A 275 24.78 5.62 2.61
N TYR A 276 23.81 6.08 1.81
CA TYR A 276 23.71 7.47 1.41
C TYR A 276 23.50 8.41 2.60
N ALA A 277 22.59 8.07 3.53
CA ALA A 277 22.42 8.82 4.77
C ALA A 277 23.71 8.84 5.60
N ALA A 278 24.40 7.70 5.73
CA ALA A 278 25.65 7.58 6.46
C ALA A 278 26.80 8.40 5.85
N SER A 279 26.94 8.43 4.52
CA SER A 279 27.98 9.19 3.84
C SER A 279 27.78 10.70 3.97
N VAL A 280 26.54 11.16 3.84
CA VAL A 280 26.21 12.57 4.05
C VAL A 280 26.43 12.96 5.52
N PHE A 281 26.02 12.11 6.48
CA PHE A 281 26.26 12.37 7.90
C PHE A 281 27.75 12.41 8.24
N ARG A 282 28.56 11.51 7.67
CA ARG A 282 30.03 11.56 7.78
C ARG A 282 30.57 12.92 7.33
N GLY A 283 30.12 13.41 6.17
CA GLY A 283 30.50 14.74 5.68
C GLY A 283 30.11 15.86 6.65
N VAL A 284 28.89 15.80 7.22
CA VAL A 284 28.43 16.77 8.23
C VAL A 284 29.31 16.74 9.50
N LEU A 285 29.73 15.56 9.96
CA LEU A 285 30.64 15.43 11.10
C LEU A 285 31.98 16.14 10.82
N GLU A 286 32.56 15.91 9.63
CA GLU A 286 33.83 16.52 9.23
C GLU A 286 33.71 18.04 9.09
N GLU A 287 32.62 18.55 8.50
CA GLU A 287 32.31 19.98 8.41
C GLU A 287 32.12 20.62 9.79
N ARG A 288 31.60 19.86 10.77
CA ARG A 288 31.47 20.27 12.18
C ARG A 288 32.76 20.07 12.99
N GLY A 289 33.86 19.68 12.36
CA GLY A 289 35.18 19.53 12.98
C GLY A 289 35.40 18.23 13.75
N ILE A 290 34.51 17.25 13.62
CA ILE A 290 34.68 15.90 14.16
C ILE A 290 35.37 15.03 13.11
N ARG A 291 36.63 14.64 13.36
CA ARG A 291 37.39 13.79 12.43
C ARG A 291 36.84 12.36 12.42
N VAL A 292 36.60 11.78 11.26
CA VAL A 292 36.16 10.38 11.11
C VAL A 292 37.26 9.58 10.40
N SER A 293 37.75 8.52 11.04
CA SER A 293 38.78 7.64 10.46
C SER A 293 38.20 6.48 9.65
N GLY A 294 37.02 5.98 10.02
CA GLY A 294 36.33 4.93 9.28
C GLY A 294 35.57 5.43 8.06
N SER A 295 34.85 4.50 7.44
CA SER A 295 34.10 4.69 6.20
C SER A 295 32.59 4.75 6.44
N ALA A 296 31.83 5.19 5.43
CA ALA A 296 30.38 5.06 5.43
C ALA A 296 29.95 3.69 4.86
N ARG A 297 29.16 2.94 5.64
CA ARG A 297 28.60 1.64 5.25
C ARG A 297 27.14 1.49 5.66
N SER A 298 26.42 0.56 5.04
CA SER A 298 25.02 0.25 5.33
C SER A 298 24.84 -1.10 6.02
N VAL A 299 23.72 -1.24 6.73
CA VAL A 299 23.18 -2.51 7.23
C VAL A 299 21.68 -2.54 6.92
N GLU A 300 21.27 -3.47 6.07
CA GLU A 300 19.85 -3.64 5.68
C GLU A 300 19.27 -4.94 6.26
N ALA A 301 20.05 -6.02 6.35
CA ALA A 301 19.57 -7.28 6.89
C ALA A 301 19.46 -7.25 8.42
N PRO A 302 18.30 -7.57 9.02
CA PRO A 302 18.12 -7.64 10.47
C PRO A 302 19.17 -8.48 11.19
N ALA A 303 19.57 -9.61 10.60
CA ALA A 303 20.57 -10.52 11.18
C ALA A 303 21.99 -9.92 11.24
N ALA A 304 22.29 -8.93 10.40
CA ALA A 304 23.57 -8.24 10.38
C ALA A 304 23.59 -7.00 11.29
N SER A 305 22.44 -6.61 11.84
CA SER A 305 22.31 -5.44 12.69
C SER A 305 22.87 -5.67 14.08
N ALA A 306 23.61 -4.68 14.55
CA ALA A 306 24.00 -4.55 15.95
C ALA A 306 22.86 -4.05 16.84
N VAL A 307 21.69 -3.76 16.27
CA VAL A 307 20.57 -3.10 16.94
C VAL A 307 19.33 -3.98 16.82
N THR A 308 18.95 -4.35 15.60
CA THR A 308 17.77 -5.19 15.32
C THR A 308 17.97 -6.62 15.81
N GLY A 309 16.92 -7.23 16.38
CA GLY A 309 16.98 -8.57 17.00
C GLY A 309 17.27 -8.55 18.51
N GLN A 310 17.81 -7.44 19.01
CA GLN A 310 17.69 -7.08 20.41
C GLN A 310 16.30 -6.46 20.61
N ARG A 311 15.69 -6.55 21.80
CA ARG A 311 14.31 -6.05 22.07
C ARG A 311 14.24 -4.50 22.04
N LEU A 312 14.69 -3.86 20.97
CA LEU A 312 14.55 -2.42 20.74
C LEU A 312 13.16 -2.13 20.20
N TRP A 313 12.20 -2.16 21.12
CA TRP A 313 11.10 -1.21 21.10
C TRP A 313 11.58 -0.06 22.01
N ALA A 314 11.70 1.16 21.51
CA ALA A 314 12.04 2.28 22.40
C ALA A 314 10.79 2.59 23.24
N PRO A 315 10.75 2.16 24.52
CA PRO A 315 11.51 2.74 25.62
C PRO A 315 12.25 1.72 26.52
N ALA A 316 12.52 0.50 26.07
CA ALA A 316 13.38 -0.42 26.82
C ALA A 316 14.65 -0.73 26.02
N LEU A 317 15.53 0.27 25.90
CA LEU A 317 16.96 -0.04 25.89
C LEU A 317 17.20 -0.81 27.18
N ARG A 318 17.41 -2.13 27.06
CA ARG A 318 18.00 -2.87 28.16
C ARG A 318 19.35 -2.24 28.39
N ASP A 319 19.55 -1.74 29.59
CA ASP A 319 20.83 -1.27 30.09
C ASP A 319 21.73 -2.51 30.33
N ASP A 320 21.95 -3.31 29.28
CA ASP A 320 22.98 -4.34 29.27
C ASP A 320 24.36 -3.75 28.93
N GLY A 321 24.42 -2.42 28.75
CA GLY A 321 25.64 -1.65 28.49
C GLY A 321 26.17 -1.77 27.07
N ALA A 322 25.54 -2.55 26.18
CA ALA A 322 26.11 -2.84 24.87
C ALA A 322 25.86 -1.75 23.82
N VAL A 323 24.71 -1.05 23.86
CA VAL A 323 24.35 0.01 22.90
C VAL A 323 23.86 1.25 23.65
N ARG A 324 24.50 2.40 23.39
CA ARG A 324 24.19 3.70 23.99
C ARG A 324 23.55 4.64 22.98
N VAL A 325 22.45 5.29 23.36
CA VAL A 325 21.88 6.39 22.57
C VAL A 325 22.68 7.67 22.80
N VAL A 326 23.22 8.22 21.72
CA VAL A 326 23.88 9.52 21.70
C VAL A 326 22.85 10.63 21.54
N ALA A 327 21.96 10.48 20.56
CA ALA A 327 20.92 11.44 20.23
C ALA A 327 19.74 10.74 19.55
N SER A 328 18.60 11.42 19.48
CA SER A 328 17.42 10.95 18.74
C SER A 328 16.69 12.11 18.08
N HIS A 329 16.12 11.87 16.91
CA HIS A 329 15.19 12.74 16.21
C HIS A 329 13.80 12.12 16.24
N ARG A 330 12.75 12.95 16.28
CA ARG A 330 11.37 12.54 16.07
C ARG A 330 10.77 13.35 14.94
N SER A 331 10.14 12.65 14.00
CA SER A 331 9.47 13.27 12.86
C SER A 331 8.32 14.22 13.27
N PRO A 332 7.84 15.06 12.33
CA PRO A 332 6.46 15.52 12.30
C PRO A 332 5.43 14.39 12.53
N PRO A 333 4.21 14.71 12.99
CA PRO A 333 3.17 13.71 13.22
C PRO A 333 2.70 13.08 11.90
N LEU A 334 2.24 11.83 11.95
CA LEU A 334 1.81 11.05 10.78
C LEU A 334 0.78 11.78 9.92
N ARG A 335 -0.14 12.55 10.51
CA ARG A 335 -1.11 13.39 9.77
C ARG A 335 -0.46 14.28 8.70
N ASP A 336 0.72 14.84 8.98
CA ASP A 336 1.43 15.73 8.05
C ASP A 336 2.04 14.92 6.89
N TYR A 337 2.48 13.70 7.18
CA TYR A 337 2.99 12.77 6.17
C TYR A 337 1.86 12.24 5.29
N LEU A 338 0.68 11.95 5.86
CA LEU A 338 -0.47 11.53 5.06
C LEU A 338 -0.99 12.64 4.14
N ALA A 339 -0.88 13.91 4.55
CA ALA A 339 -1.12 15.03 3.64
C ALA A 339 -0.14 15.02 2.45
N VAL A 340 1.13 14.66 2.65
CA VAL A 340 2.09 14.48 1.54
C VAL A 340 1.75 13.27 0.67
N VAL A 341 1.42 12.13 1.29
CA VAL A 341 0.98 10.91 0.63
C VAL A 341 -0.19 11.20 -0.30
N ASN A 342 -1.21 11.92 0.17
CA ASN A 342 -2.43 12.09 -0.59
C ASN A 342 -2.43 13.33 -1.50
N LYS A 343 -1.98 14.50 -1.02
CA LYS A 343 -1.96 15.76 -1.78
C LYS A 343 -0.86 15.84 -2.83
N LYS A 344 0.35 15.36 -2.50
CA LYS A 344 1.48 15.29 -3.45
C LYS A 344 1.60 13.93 -4.13
N SER A 345 0.79 12.95 -3.72
CA SER A 345 0.83 11.58 -4.26
C SER A 345 2.19 10.89 -4.07
N HIS A 346 2.89 11.16 -2.96
CA HIS A 346 4.29 10.73 -2.80
C HIS A 346 4.40 9.22 -2.48
N ASN A 347 5.10 8.47 -3.33
CA ASN A 347 5.19 7.01 -3.23
C ASN A 347 6.01 6.54 -2.04
N LEU A 348 7.23 7.06 -1.89
CA LEU A 348 8.12 6.69 -0.76
C LEU A 348 7.41 6.84 0.61
N PHE A 349 6.70 7.94 0.85
CA PHE A 349 5.96 8.14 2.10
C PHE A 349 4.88 7.06 2.33
N ALA A 350 4.15 6.67 1.27
CA ALA A 350 3.12 5.66 1.35
C ALA A 350 3.72 4.27 1.63
N ASP A 351 4.81 3.92 0.94
CA ASP A 351 5.47 2.63 1.06
C ASP A 351 6.17 2.48 2.42
N LEU A 352 6.76 3.54 2.96
CA LEU A 352 7.31 3.54 4.30
C LEU A 352 6.21 3.46 5.37
N ALA A 353 5.06 4.11 5.17
CA ALA A 353 3.89 3.92 6.05
C ALA A 353 3.39 2.47 6.03
N LEU A 354 3.32 1.84 4.85
CA LEU A 354 2.96 0.43 4.71
C LEU A 354 3.94 -0.50 5.44
N LYS A 355 5.25 -0.34 5.22
CA LYS A 355 6.26 -1.15 5.92
C LYS A 355 6.23 -0.90 7.43
N THR A 356 5.89 0.31 7.87
CA THR A 356 5.71 0.63 9.30
C THR A 356 4.52 -0.12 9.89
N LEU A 357 3.39 -0.19 9.17
CA LEU A 357 2.25 -1.03 9.55
C LEU A 357 2.66 -2.49 9.67
N GLY A 358 3.36 -3.02 8.65
CA GLY A 358 3.90 -4.37 8.69
C GLY A 358 4.76 -4.59 9.93
N ARG A 359 5.63 -3.64 10.27
CA ARG A 359 6.54 -3.77 11.41
C ARG A 359 5.81 -3.72 12.76
N LEU A 360 4.95 -2.74 12.95
CA LEU A 360 4.35 -2.44 14.25
C LEU A 360 3.09 -3.25 14.55
N ALA A 361 2.26 -3.50 13.55
CA ALA A 361 1.04 -4.30 13.68
C ALA A 361 1.24 -5.75 13.19
N GLY A 362 2.06 -5.95 12.16
CA GLY A 362 2.31 -7.27 11.58
C GLY A 362 3.51 -8.02 12.17
N GLY A 363 4.43 -7.35 12.87
CA GLY A 363 5.66 -7.93 13.42
C GLY A 363 6.89 -7.88 12.50
N GLU A 364 6.72 -7.61 11.21
CA GLU A 364 7.80 -7.57 10.22
C GLU A 364 7.62 -6.39 9.25
N GLY A 365 8.65 -5.55 9.10
CA GLY A 365 8.57 -4.36 8.26
C GLY A 365 8.84 -4.64 6.78
N SER A 366 7.94 -5.34 6.11
CA SER A 366 8.04 -5.68 4.69
C SER A 366 6.80 -5.22 3.90
N PHE A 367 6.89 -5.21 2.57
CA PHE A 367 5.75 -4.86 1.72
C PHE A 367 4.62 -5.88 1.90
N GLU A 368 4.98 -7.16 1.88
CA GLU A 368 4.08 -8.30 2.00
C GLU A 368 3.36 -8.27 3.36
N ARG A 369 4.09 -7.99 4.45
CA ARG A 369 3.47 -7.96 5.77
C ARG A 369 2.63 -6.71 5.99
N GLY A 370 3.05 -5.56 5.46
CA GLY A 370 2.25 -4.35 5.49
C GLY A 370 0.95 -4.49 4.70
N ALA A 371 1.01 -5.08 3.50
CA ALA A 371 -0.14 -5.42 2.67
C ALA A 371 -1.14 -6.30 3.43
N ALA A 372 -0.66 -7.37 4.07
CA ALA A 372 -1.50 -8.24 4.89
C ALA A 372 -2.20 -7.52 6.06
N VAL A 373 -1.55 -6.50 6.66
CA VAL A 373 -2.19 -5.67 7.70
C VAL A 373 -3.29 -4.79 7.11
N VAL A 374 -3.09 -4.22 5.92
CA VAL A 374 -4.11 -3.42 5.23
C VAL A 374 -5.29 -4.31 4.83
N GLU A 375 -5.05 -5.48 4.25
CA GLU A 375 -6.09 -6.46 3.90
C GLU A 375 -6.87 -6.91 5.15
N ALA A 376 -6.20 -7.18 6.26
CA ALA A 376 -6.86 -7.53 7.52
C ALA A 376 -7.76 -6.40 8.03
N PHE A 377 -7.33 -5.14 7.93
CA PHE A 377 -8.18 -3.97 8.24
C PHE A 377 -9.40 -3.89 7.34
N MET A 378 -9.21 -4.07 6.02
CA MET A 378 -10.31 -4.06 5.04
C MET A 378 -11.35 -5.13 5.36
N ALA A 379 -10.92 -6.36 5.64
CA ALA A 379 -11.82 -7.47 5.92
C ALA A 379 -12.51 -7.33 7.29
N SER A 380 -11.75 -7.04 8.34
CA SER A 380 -12.27 -7.12 9.72
C SER A 380 -12.96 -5.85 10.22
N GLU A 381 -12.61 -4.68 9.68
CA GLU A 381 -13.15 -3.39 10.14
C GLU A 381 -14.03 -2.71 9.08
N ALA A 382 -13.63 -2.75 7.80
CA ALA A 382 -14.39 -2.15 6.70
C ALA A 382 -15.40 -3.10 6.03
N GLY A 383 -15.39 -4.39 6.37
CA GLY A 383 -16.34 -5.38 5.84
C GLY A 383 -16.13 -5.77 4.38
N VAL A 384 -14.93 -5.55 3.85
CA VAL A 384 -14.58 -5.84 2.45
C VAL A 384 -14.27 -7.33 2.26
N ASP A 385 -14.80 -7.94 1.19
CA ASP A 385 -14.33 -9.25 0.73
C ASP A 385 -12.97 -9.11 0.03
N THR A 386 -11.90 -9.48 0.74
CA THR A 386 -10.53 -9.35 0.24
C THR A 386 -10.10 -10.50 -0.68
N SER A 387 -10.97 -11.46 -1.02
CA SER A 387 -10.62 -12.59 -1.89
C SER A 387 -10.13 -12.19 -3.30
N ARG A 388 -10.49 -10.99 -3.75
CA ARG A 388 -10.10 -10.41 -5.05
C ARG A 388 -9.14 -9.22 -4.93
N VAL A 389 -8.77 -8.87 -3.71
CA VAL A 389 -7.82 -7.78 -3.43
C VAL A 389 -6.40 -8.31 -3.58
N GLN A 390 -5.53 -7.53 -4.21
CA GLN A 390 -4.10 -7.82 -4.29
C GLN A 390 -3.32 -6.53 -4.00
N LEU A 391 -2.52 -6.54 -2.94
CA LEU A 391 -1.68 -5.41 -2.56
C LEU A 391 -0.20 -5.81 -2.62
N MET A 392 0.55 -5.18 -3.52
CA MET A 392 1.99 -5.40 -3.68
C MET A 392 2.83 -4.29 -3.03
N ASP A 393 2.27 -3.09 -2.92
CA ASP A 393 2.92 -1.92 -2.34
C ASP A 393 1.90 -1.02 -1.62
N GLY A 394 2.38 0.08 -1.02
CA GLY A 394 1.51 1.05 -0.32
C GLY A 394 1.13 2.22 -1.21
N SER A 395 1.91 2.46 -2.26
CA SER A 395 1.80 3.60 -3.15
C SER A 395 0.90 3.37 -4.36
N GLY A 396 0.67 2.13 -4.78
CA GLY A 396 -0.04 1.82 -6.00
C GLY A 396 0.79 1.98 -7.27
N LEU A 397 2.12 2.00 -7.16
CA LEU A 397 3.02 2.06 -8.32
C LEU A 397 3.08 0.70 -9.04
N SER A 398 3.00 -0.39 -8.29
CA SER A 398 2.93 -1.73 -8.84
C SER A 398 1.67 -1.90 -9.70
N SER A 399 1.88 -2.29 -10.95
CA SER A 399 0.80 -2.62 -11.89
C SER A 399 0.05 -3.90 -11.54
N LEU A 400 0.54 -4.67 -10.57
CA LEU A 400 -0.04 -5.93 -10.11
C LEU A 400 -1.10 -5.72 -9.02
N ASN A 401 -1.20 -4.53 -8.43
CA ASN A 401 -2.26 -4.23 -7.46
C ASN A 401 -3.66 -4.44 -8.05
N ARG A 402 -4.60 -4.98 -7.28
CA ARG A 402 -6.01 -5.18 -7.70
C ARG A 402 -6.95 -4.75 -6.58
N VAL A 403 -7.78 -3.75 -6.86
CA VAL A 403 -8.81 -3.24 -5.93
C VAL A 403 -10.01 -2.76 -6.77
N SER A 404 -11.22 -3.00 -6.30
CA SER A 404 -12.45 -2.57 -6.96
C SER A 404 -12.95 -1.21 -6.46
N ALA A 405 -13.88 -0.59 -7.20
CA ALA A 405 -14.53 0.65 -6.77
C ALA A 405 -15.33 0.45 -5.47
N ALA A 406 -15.98 -0.70 -5.32
CA ALA A 406 -16.69 -1.08 -4.09
C ALA A 406 -15.75 -1.09 -2.88
N ASP A 407 -14.60 -1.76 -2.97
CA ASP A 407 -13.65 -1.86 -1.84
C ASP A 407 -13.17 -0.47 -1.38
N PHE A 408 -12.94 0.46 -2.32
CA PHE A 408 -12.57 1.84 -1.97
C PHE A 408 -13.71 2.59 -1.27
N VAL A 409 -14.95 2.43 -1.76
CA VAL A 409 -16.12 3.07 -1.17
C VAL A 409 -16.38 2.53 0.23
N ASP A 410 -16.29 1.21 0.44
CA ASP A 410 -16.48 0.57 1.75
C ASP A 410 -15.45 1.07 2.78
N VAL A 411 -14.17 1.17 2.40
CA VAL A 411 -13.13 1.73 3.28
C VAL A 411 -13.37 3.21 3.57
N MET A 412 -13.73 4.02 2.57
CA MET A 412 -14.04 5.44 2.79
C MET A 412 -15.28 5.64 3.65
N GLU A 413 -16.30 4.79 3.49
CA GLU A 413 -17.50 4.79 4.32
C GLU A 413 -17.18 4.41 5.77
N HIS A 414 -16.37 3.38 5.98
CA HIS A 414 -15.85 3.03 7.30
C HIS A 414 -15.16 4.23 7.96
N MET A 415 -14.23 4.87 7.23
CA MET A 415 -13.53 6.05 7.73
C MET A 415 -14.49 7.22 8.03
N ALA A 416 -15.51 7.44 7.20
CA ALA A 416 -16.51 8.50 7.38
C ALA A 416 -17.39 8.33 8.63
N ARG A 417 -17.46 7.12 9.17
CA ARG A 417 -18.17 6.80 10.42
C ARG A 417 -17.26 6.77 11.64
N SER A 418 -15.94 6.85 11.44
CA SER A 418 -14.93 6.79 12.49
C SER A 418 -14.60 8.18 13.05
N GLU A 419 -14.03 8.22 14.26
CA GLU A 419 -13.45 9.44 14.84
C GLU A 419 -12.23 9.97 14.08
N LEU A 420 -11.68 9.18 13.16
CA LEU A 420 -10.51 9.51 12.33
C LEU A 420 -10.90 10.21 11.02
N TRP A 421 -12.19 10.44 10.77
CA TRP A 421 -12.69 11.03 9.53
C TRP A 421 -12.02 12.37 9.22
N ASP A 422 -11.91 13.26 10.21
CA ASP A 422 -11.39 14.62 9.97
C ASP A 422 -9.94 14.61 9.48
N GLU A 423 -9.09 13.74 10.05
CA GLU A 423 -7.71 13.56 9.62
C GLU A 423 -7.62 12.93 8.23
N TYR A 424 -8.42 11.89 7.98
CA TYR A 424 -8.46 11.20 6.70
C TYR A 424 -8.92 12.14 5.57
N TRP A 425 -10.03 12.85 5.79
CA TRP A 425 -10.61 13.83 4.88
C TRP A 425 -9.69 15.04 4.65
N ALA A 426 -9.03 15.55 5.70
CA ALA A 426 -8.11 16.67 5.57
C ALA A 426 -6.88 16.35 4.72
N SER A 427 -6.49 15.07 4.66
CA SER A 427 -5.36 14.61 3.86
C SER A 427 -5.64 14.60 2.35
N LEU A 428 -6.90 14.56 1.91
CA LEU A 428 -7.24 14.42 0.49
C LEU A 428 -7.07 15.73 -0.31
N PRO A 429 -6.62 15.65 -1.58
CA PRO A 429 -6.58 16.81 -2.49
C PRO A 429 -7.96 17.43 -2.72
N GLU A 430 -8.04 18.76 -2.68
CA GLU A 430 -9.25 19.52 -2.96
C GLU A 430 -9.33 19.95 -4.44
N ALA A 431 -10.48 19.70 -5.06
CA ALA A 431 -10.75 20.10 -6.44
C ALA A 431 -10.74 21.62 -6.59
N GLY A 432 -10.20 22.10 -7.70
CA GLY A 432 -10.01 23.52 -7.99
C GLY A 432 -8.79 24.16 -7.32
N ASN A 433 -8.14 23.48 -6.37
CA ASN A 433 -6.96 24.02 -5.71
C ASN A 433 -5.70 23.93 -6.61
N PRO A 434 -5.02 25.05 -6.93
CA PRO A 434 -3.88 25.06 -7.86
C PRO A 434 -2.66 24.23 -7.43
N ARG A 435 -2.52 23.93 -6.13
CA ARG A 435 -1.39 23.17 -5.56
C ARG A 435 -1.75 21.73 -5.23
N GLU A 436 -3.01 21.33 -5.41
CA GLU A 436 -3.52 19.99 -5.12
C GLU A 436 -4.21 19.45 -6.38
N LEU A 437 -5.54 19.32 -6.40
CA LEU A 437 -6.30 18.91 -7.58
C LEU A 437 -6.78 20.16 -8.36
N ARG A 438 -5.92 20.70 -9.24
CA ARG A 438 -6.25 21.90 -10.06
C ARG A 438 -7.45 21.72 -11.01
N ARG A 439 -7.84 20.48 -11.31
CA ARG A 439 -8.98 20.18 -12.20
C ARG A 439 -10.31 20.62 -11.57
N MET A 440 -11.35 20.73 -12.38
CA MET A 440 -12.71 21.11 -11.95
C MET A 440 -12.83 22.51 -11.30
N TYR A 441 -11.83 23.40 -11.46
CA TYR A 441 -11.80 24.75 -10.84
C TYR A 441 -12.92 25.71 -11.30
N GLN A 442 -13.66 25.37 -12.35
CA GLN A 442 -14.78 26.15 -12.91
C GLN A 442 -16.11 25.38 -12.83
N SER A 443 -16.25 24.46 -11.88
CA SER A 443 -17.49 23.69 -11.69
C SER A 443 -17.92 23.67 -10.23
N ALA A 444 -19.11 23.10 -9.97
CA ALA A 444 -19.66 22.93 -8.62
C ALA A 444 -18.79 22.04 -7.71
N ALA A 445 -17.83 21.30 -8.28
CA ALA A 445 -16.89 20.50 -7.52
C ALA A 445 -15.75 21.32 -6.90
N ALA A 446 -15.46 22.54 -7.39
CA ALA A 446 -14.37 23.37 -6.88
C ALA A 446 -14.59 23.75 -5.40
N GLY A 447 -13.59 23.49 -4.54
CA GLY A 447 -13.69 23.73 -3.09
C GLY A 447 -14.66 22.82 -2.33
N ASN A 448 -15.26 21.84 -3.02
CA ASN A 448 -16.30 20.95 -2.49
C ASN A 448 -15.84 19.49 -2.54
N LEU A 449 -15.42 19.02 -3.72
CA LEU A 449 -14.93 17.66 -3.93
C LEU A 449 -13.50 17.54 -3.38
N ARG A 450 -13.26 16.51 -2.56
CA ARG A 450 -11.89 16.06 -2.27
C ARG A 450 -11.73 14.60 -2.63
N ALA A 451 -10.67 14.30 -3.37
CA ALA A 451 -10.45 12.98 -3.92
C ALA A 451 -8.98 12.70 -4.20
N LYS A 452 -8.58 11.45 -4.03
CA LYS A 452 -7.27 10.97 -4.44
C LYS A 452 -7.29 10.63 -5.93
N THR A 453 -6.23 11.07 -6.61
CA THR A 453 -5.95 10.74 -8.02
C THR A 453 -5.05 9.52 -8.14
N GLY A 454 -5.18 8.78 -9.24
CA GLY A 454 -4.30 7.67 -9.61
C GLY A 454 -3.88 7.75 -11.08
N THR A 455 -2.61 7.51 -11.40
CA THR A 455 -2.12 7.39 -12.79
C THR A 455 -0.87 6.53 -12.85
N ILE A 456 -0.91 5.51 -13.69
CA ILE A 456 0.26 4.77 -14.22
C ILE A 456 -0.01 4.51 -15.72
N GLU A 457 0.85 3.78 -16.41
CA GLU A 457 0.67 3.47 -17.83
C GLU A 457 -0.71 2.82 -18.08
N ASN A 458 -1.50 3.42 -18.99
CA ASN A 458 -2.86 3.00 -19.37
C ASN A 458 -3.90 2.90 -18.23
N VAL A 459 -3.64 3.52 -17.08
CA VAL A 459 -4.53 3.52 -15.91
C VAL A 459 -4.78 4.94 -15.42
N SER A 460 -6.03 5.22 -15.06
CA SER A 460 -6.42 6.47 -14.40
C SER A 460 -7.48 6.19 -13.35
N ALA A 461 -7.42 6.91 -12.23
CA ALA A 461 -8.41 6.76 -11.17
C ALA A 461 -8.68 8.07 -10.43
N LEU A 462 -9.88 8.19 -9.88
CA LEU A 462 -10.32 9.28 -8.98
C LEU A 462 -11.34 8.73 -7.99
N SER A 463 -11.03 8.79 -6.69
CA SER A 463 -11.94 8.32 -5.63
C SER A 463 -11.94 9.28 -4.46
N GLY A 464 -13.12 9.56 -3.90
CA GLY A 464 -13.27 10.52 -2.82
C GLY A 464 -14.73 10.78 -2.45
N LEU A 465 -14.98 11.98 -1.92
CA LEU A 465 -16.31 12.46 -1.54
C LEU A 465 -16.58 13.81 -2.19
N VAL A 466 -17.85 14.04 -2.52
CA VAL A 466 -18.37 15.32 -2.97
C VAL A 466 -19.73 15.57 -2.32
N ARG A 467 -20.07 16.84 -2.08
CA ARG A 467 -21.43 17.21 -1.69
C ARG A 467 -22.22 17.61 -2.93
N SER A 468 -23.46 17.11 -3.04
CA SER A 468 -24.41 17.50 -4.07
C SER A 468 -24.83 18.99 -3.92
N ALA A 469 -25.63 19.50 -4.86
CA ALA A 469 -26.07 20.90 -4.85
C ALA A 469 -26.86 21.29 -3.59
N ASN A 470 -27.58 20.34 -3.00
CA ASN A 470 -28.32 20.52 -1.75
C ASN A 470 -27.65 19.86 -0.53
N GLY A 471 -26.38 19.48 -0.64
CA GLY A 471 -25.53 19.08 0.49
C GLY A 471 -25.45 17.59 0.79
N GLU A 472 -26.10 16.73 0.00
CA GLU A 472 -26.01 15.26 0.12
C GLU A 472 -24.56 14.81 -0.05
N ARG A 473 -24.05 14.00 0.88
CA ARG A 473 -22.69 13.48 0.86
C ARG A 473 -22.63 12.24 -0.01
N ILE A 474 -21.85 12.31 -1.08
CA ILE A 474 -21.71 11.23 -2.06
C ILE A 474 -20.28 10.73 -2.06
N LEU A 475 -20.09 9.47 -1.67
CA LEU A 475 -18.83 8.76 -1.91
C LEU A 475 -18.81 8.24 -3.33
N PHE A 476 -17.64 8.30 -3.97
CA PHE A 476 -17.47 7.75 -5.30
C PHE A 476 -16.07 7.18 -5.50
N SER A 477 -15.98 6.21 -6.40
CA SER A 477 -14.72 5.64 -6.85
C SER A 477 -14.80 5.36 -8.34
N ILE A 478 -13.81 5.83 -9.09
CA ILE A 478 -13.71 5.65 -10.55
C ILE A 478 -12.32 5.09 -10.81
N VAL A 479 -12.24 3.84 -11.28
CA VAL A 479 -10.99 3.18 -11.68
C VAL A 479 -11.10 2.76 -13.13
N VAL A 480 -10.18 3.23 -13.96
CA VAL A 480 -10.14 2.92 -15.39
C VAL A 480 -8.82 2.26 -15.74
N ASN A 481 -8.88 1.10 -16.39
CA ASN A 481 -7.75 0.36 -16.92
C ASN A 481 -7.87 0.25 -18.44
N ASN A 482 -6.75 -0.04 -19.12
CA ASN A 482 -6.65 -0.06 -20.58
C ASN A 482 -7.10 1.28 -21.22
N ALA A 483 -6.92 2.38 -20.50
CA ALA A 483 -7.25 3.71 -20.99
C ALA A 483 -6.28 4.07 -22.13
N ARG A 484 -6.81 4.20 -23.35
CA ARG A 484 -6.02 4.64 -24.52
C ARG A 484 -5.40 6.02 -24.33
N SER A 485 -6.02 6.85 -23.48
CA SER A 485 -5.55 8.18 -23.12
C SER A 485 -5.91 8.47 -21.66
N THR A 486 -4.90 8.62 -20.81
CA THR A 486 -5.09 9.02 -19.40
C THR A 486 -5.65 10.44 -19.29
N TRP A 487 -5.42 11.30 -20.30
CA TRP A 487 -6.02 12.64 -20.35
C TRP A 487 -7.53 12.58 -20.59
N GLN A 488 -7.99 11.69 -21.49
CA GLN A 488 -9.41 11.47 -21.73
C GLN A 488 -10.10 10.86 -20.50
N ALA A 489 -9.44 9.89 -19.85
CA ALA A 489 -9.91 9.33 -18.57
C ALA A 489 -10.13 10.41 -17.52
N LYS A 490 -9.18 11.34 -17.39
CA LYS A 490 -9.30 12.47 -16.47
C LYS A 490 -10.47 13.39 -16.79
N ARG A 491 -10.79 13.61 -18.06
CA ARG A 491 -11.99 14.40 -18.42
C ARG A 491 -13.29 13.71 -18.05
N VAL A 492 -13.32 12.38 -18.13
CA VAL A 492 -14.49 11.59 -17.72
C VAL A 492 -14.63 11.60 -16.20
N GLU A 493 -13.52 11.43 -15.47
CA GLU A 493 -13.48 11.64 -14.02
C GLU A 493 -13.99 13.03 -13.61
N ASP A 494 -13.52 14.09 -14.28
CA ASP A 494 -13.93 15.47 -14.01
C ASP A 494 -15.42 15.70 -14.29
N ARG A 495 -15.94 15.08 -15.35
CA ARG A 495 -17.36 15.15 -15.71
C ARG A 495 -18.19 14.47 -14.64
N ILE A 496 -17.88 13.22 -14.28
CA ILE A 496 -18.58 12.48 -13.22
C ILE A 496 -18.55 13.27 -11.90
N GLY A 497 -17.38 13.74 -11.47
CA GLY A 497 -17.26 14.53 -10.23
C GLY A 497 -18.08 15.83 -10.26
N THR A 498 -18.16 16.49 -11.41
CA THR A 498 -18.97 17.71 -11.59
C THR A 498 -20.47 17.41 -11.60
N SER A 499 -20.90 16.33 -12.26
CA SER A 499 -22.31 15.91 -12.29
C SER A 499 -22.78 15.53 -10.90
N LEU A 500 -21.98 14.77 -10.13
CA LEU A 500 -22.27 14.46 -8.73
C LEU A 500 -22.34 15.73 -7.85
N ALA A 501 -21.45 16.70 -8.06
CA ALA A 501 -21.49 17.97 -7.33
C ALA A 501 -22.73 18.82 -7.65
N SER A 502 -23.27 18.70 -8.86
CA SER A 502 -24.43 19.46 -9.34
C SER A 502 -25.75 18.72 -9.15
N PHE A 503 -25.69 17.46 -8.70
CA PHE A 503 -26.85 16.62 -8.48
C PHE A 503 -27.76 17.21 -7.40
N GLU A 504 -29.07 17.03 -7.56
CA GLU A 504 -30.06 17.51 -6.60
C GLU A 504 -31.24 16.55 -6.54
N ARG A 505 -31.56 16.08 -5.33
CA ARG A 505 -32.80 15.36 -5.03
C ARG A 505 -33.23 15.62 -3.59
N PRO A 506 -34.53 15.58 -3.25
CA PRO A 506 -34.94 15.46 -1.85
C PRO A 506 -34.31 14.22 -1.18
N PHE A 507 -33.72 14.38 0.00
CA PHE A 507 -33.18 13.28 0.80
C PHE A 507 -33.37 13.56 2.30
N GLU A 508 -33.50 12.49 3.09
CA GLU A 508 -33.48 12.55 4.55
C GLU A 508 -32.26 11.77 5.05
N THR A 509 -31.51 12.35 5.98
CA THR A 509 -30.34 11.69 6.57
C THR A 509 -30.78 10.48 7.39
N ARG A 510 -30.23 9.31 7.08
CA ARG A 510 -30.39 8.11 7.91
C ARG A 510 -29.82 8.33 9.32
N PRO A 511 -30.42 7.71 10.35
CA PRO A 511 -29.79 7.60 11.66
C PRO A 511 -28.44 6.88 11.56
N ALA A 512 -27.44 7.34 12.31
CA ALA A 512 -26.12 6.70 12.34
C ALA A 512 -26.23 5.24 12.84
N GLY A 513 -25.74 4.26 12.07
CA GLY A 513 -25.58 2.87 12.52
C GLY A 513 -26.17 1.75 11.64
N GLU A 514 -26.90 2.03 10.55
CA GLU A 514 -27.36 0.99 9.62
C GLU A 514 -26.31 0.70 8.51
N PRO A 515 -26.01 -0.58 8.19
CA PRO A 515 -25.12 -0.91 7.08
C PRO A 515 -25.76 -0.55 5.72
N THR A 516 -24.93 0.02 4.84
CA THR A 516 -25.25 0.32 3.45
C THR A 516 -25.26 -1.00 2.69
N ARG A 517 -26.43 -1.66 2.59
CA ARG A 517 -26.54 -2.83 1.73
C ARG A 517 -26.71 -2.38 0.29
N LEU A 518 -25.80 -2.83 -0.58
CA LEU A 518 -26.10 -3.06 -1.98
C LEU A 518 -27.42 -3.83 -2.05
N ALA A 519 -28.52 -3.19 -2.44
CA ALA A 519 -29.60 -3.91 -3.07
C ALA A 519 -29.01 -4.39 -4.40
N ALA A 520 -28.81 -5.69 -4.54
CA ALA A 520 -28.25 -6.31 -5.75
C ALA A 520 -29.01 -5.82 -6.98
N ALA A 521 -28.39 -4.93 -7.75
CA ALA A 521 -28.84 -4.55 -9.08
C ALA A 521 -28.13 -5.45 -10.09
N ASP A 522 -28.32 -6.77 -9.96
CA ASP A 522 -27.97 -7.70 -11.02
C ASP A 522 -29.17 -7.77 -11.98
N THR A 523 -29.06 -7.07 -13.11
CA THR A 523 -29.77 -7.49 -14.33
C THR A 523 -28.72 -8.14 -15.22
N PRO A 524 -28.73 -9.46 -15.42
CA PRO A 524 -27.76 -10.10 -16.29
C PRO A 524 -28.03 -9.68 -17.73
N VAL A 525 -27.06 -9.02 -18.35
CA VAL A 525 -26.97 -9.01 -19.81
C VAL A 525 -26.58 -10.43 -20.22
N THR A 526 -27.52 -11.11 -20.88
CA THR A 526 -27.33 -12.43 -21.48
C THR A 526 -26.15 -12.38 -22.46
N VAL A 527 -25.12 -13.18 -22.18
CA VAL A 527 -24.19 -13.66 -23.20
C VAL A 527 -24.37 -15.17 -23.28
N ASP A 528 -24.54 -15.60 -24.53
CA ASP A 528 -24.95 -16.93 -24.93
C ASP A 528 -23.98 -18.05 -24.49
N THR A 529 -24.58 -19.21 -24.34
CA THR A 529 -24.16 -20.45 -23.69
C THR A 529 -22.95 -21.19 -24.30
N ALA A 530 -22.21 -21.90 -23.44
CA ALA A 530 -21.89 -23.34 -23.61
C ALA A 530 -21.17 -23.93 -22.36
N THR A 531 -21.93 -24.75 -21.62
CA THR A 531 -21.60 -26.15 -21.21
C THR A 531 -20.33 -26.41 -20.39
N SER A 532 -20.30 -27.20 -19.32
CA SER A 532 -21.23 -27.79 -18.33
C SER A 532 -20.31 -28.54 -17.36
N ALA A 533 -20.62 -28.60 -16.07
CA ALA A 533 -20.22 -29.70 -15.18
C ALA A 533 -20.81 -29.48 -13.78
N SER A 534 -22.11 -29.74 -13.63
CA SER A 534 -22.64 -30.10 -12.31
C SER A 534 -23.87 -30.98 -12.51
N GLU A 535 -23.60 -32.25 -12.80
CA GLU A 535 -24.55 -33.34 -12.57
C GLU A 535 -23.73 -34.57 -12.16
N ARG A 536 -23.79 -34.90 -10.87
CA ARG A 536 -24.12 -36.24 -10.34
C ARG A 536 -23.76 -36.33 -8.86
N LEU A 537 -24.77 -36.18 -8.01
CA LEU A 537 -24.84 -36.76 -6.67
C LEU A 537 -26.04 -37.70 -6.63
N ALA A 538 -25.78 -39.00 -6.50
CA ALA A 538 -26.61 -40.08 -5.96
C ALA A 538 -25.90 -41.39 -6.35
N SER A 539 -25.47 -42.26 -5.43
CA SER A 539 -26.34 -43.21 -4.72
C SER A 539 -25.54 -43.89 -3.61
N ALA A 540 -26.22 -44.21 -2.51
CA ALA A 540 -25.71 -44.92 -1.35
C ALA A 540 -25.72 -46.45 -1.55
N GLU A 541 -24.83 -47.17 -0.85
CA GLU A 541 -25.08 -48.53 -0.40
C GLU A 541 -24.22 -48.90 0.83
N VAL A 542 -24.78 -49.78 1.66
CA VAL A 542 -24.46 -50.10 3.06
C VAL A 542 -23.76 -51.46 3.14
N ALA A 543 -22.80 -51.64 4.06
CA ALA A 543 -22.55 -52.93 4.72
C ALA A 543 -21.75 -52.76 6.04
N GLU A 544 -22.34 -53.24 7.13
CA GLU A 544 -21.75 -53.48 8.47
C GLU A 544 -20.71 -54.62 8.48
N ALA A 545 -19.73 -54.56 9.39
CA ALA A 545 -19.39 -55.68 10.29
C ALA A 545 -18.36 -55.32 11.39
N ALA A 546 -18.79 -55.59 12.63
CA ALA A 546 -18.07 -56.24 13.74
C ALA A 546 -16.98 -55.52 14.56
N GLU A 547 -17.40 -55.23 15.80
CA GLU A 547 -16.77 -55.05 17.11
C GLU A 547 -15.36 -55.62 17.38
N GLY A 548 -14.64 -54.88 18.22
CA GLY A 548 -13.52 -55.33 19.05
C GLY A 548 -13.15 -54.27 20.09
N GLU A 549 -13.67 -54.42 21.31
CA GLU A 549 -13.33 -53.60 22.49
C GLU A 549 -11.87 -53.79 22.94
N ALA A 550 -11.18 -52.70 23.25
CA ALA A 550 -10.05 -52.69 24.17
C ALA A 550 -10.04 -51.37 24.98
N GLU A 551 -10.13 -51.49 26.31
CA GLU A 551 -10.00 -50.39 27.27
C GLU A 551 -8.61 -49.70 27.21
N PRO A 552 -8.51 -48.40 27.56
CA PRO A 552 -7.37 -47.56 27.17
C PRO A 552 -6.20 -47.61 28.15
N ALA A 553 -4.98 -47.57 27.61
CA ALA A 553 -3.78 -47.27 28.37
C ALA A 553 -3.74 -45.77 28.74
N ALA A 554 -3.59 -45.48 30.03
CA ALA A 554 -3.55 -44.12 30.57
C ALA A 554 -2.41 -43.30 29.92
N THR A 555 -2.79 -42.26 29.17
CA THR A 555 -1.84 -41.29 28.59
C THR A 555 -1.59 -40.19 29.61
N GLU A 556 -0.35 -40.03 30.09
CA GLU A 556 0.00 -38.93 30.99
C GLU A 556 -0.21 -37.57 30.31
N THR A 557 -1.25 -36.86 30.70
CA THR A 557 -1.47 -35.46 30.29
C THR A 557 -0.75 -34.51 31.24
N ARG A 558 -0.02 -33.52 30.71
CA ARG A 558 0.64 -32.46 31.49
C ARG A 558 -0.09 -31.14 31.30
N THR A 559 -0.12 -30.26 32.30
CA THR A 559 -0.70 -28.91 32.16
C THR A 559 0.38 -27.87 31.92
N HIS A 560 0.24 -27.05 30.88
CA HIS A 560 1.10 -25.90 30.58
C HIS A 560 0.35 -24.59 30.80
N THR A 561 0.97 -23.61 31.47
CA THR A 561 0.37 -22.27 31.64
C THR A 561 1.04 -21.31 30.65
N VAL A 562 0.23 -20.68 29.79
CA VAL A 562 0.70 -19.81 28.70
C VAL A 562 1.40 -18.58 29.27
N ALA A 563 2.66 -18.36 28.91
CA ALA A 563 3.40 -17.15 29.27
C ALA A 563 3.04 -15.95 28.36
N PRO A 564 3.22 -14.70 28.81
CA PRO A 564 3.01 -13.52 27.96
C PRO A 564 3.81 -13.60 26.65
N GLY A 565 3.11 -13.59 25.51
CA GLY A 565 3.70 -13.66 24.16
C GLY A 565 4.02 -15.07 23.65
N GLU A 566 3.66 -16.13 24.37
CA GLU A 566 3.84 -17.52 23.94
C GLU A 566 2.70 -17.96 22.99
N ASN A 567 3.02 -18.74 21.94
CA ASN A 567 2.04 -19.28 20.99
C ASN A 567 2.07 -20.82 20.94
N LEU A 568 1.05 -21.45 20.32
CA LEU A 568 0.92 -22.92 20.30
C LEU A 568 2.12 -23.63 19.68
N SER A 569 2.75 -23.07 18.66
CA SER A 569 3.94 -23.66 18.04
C SER A 569 5.14 -23.70 18.99
N VAL A 570 5.31 -22.66 19.81
CA VAL A 570 6.35 -22.61 20.85
C VAL A 570 6.08 -23.64 21.95
N ILE A 571 4.82 -23.77 22.39
CA ILE A 571 4.39 -24.73 23.41
C ILE A 571 4.54 -26.17 22.91
N ALA A 572 4.09 -26.45 21.68
CA ALA A 572 4.20 -27.74 21.01
C ALA A 572 5.66 -28.21 20.93
N ARG A 573 6.56 -27.33 20.46
CA ARG A 573 7.99 -27.61 20.40
C ARG A 573 8.61 -27.86 21.77
N ARG A 574 8.20 -27.09 22.79
CA ARG A 574 8.71 -27.24 24.16
C ARG A 574 8.38 -28.60 24.77
N HIS A 575 7.21 -29.14 24.44
CA HIS A 575 6.73 -30.40 24.99
C HIS A 575 6.91 -31.60 24.06
N GLY A 576 7.50 -31.41 22.87
CA GLY A 576 7.76 -32.48 21.92
C GLY A 576 6.49 -33.07 21.30
N VAL A 577 5.44 -32.27 21.13
CA VAL A 577 4.14 -32.70 20.58
C VAL A 577 3.76 -31.86 19.35
N ARG A 578 2.77 -32.30 18.59
CA ARG A 578 2.22 -31.52 17.45
C ARG A 578 1.21 -30.48 17.94
N VAL A 579 1.10 -29.35 17.24
CA VAL A 579 0.12 -28.29 17.54
C VAL A 579 -1.31 -28.84 17.55
N ASN A 580 -1.68 -29.64 16.55
CA ASN A 580 -3.01 -30.25 16.49
C ASN A 580 -3.31 -31.19 17.66
N ALA A 581 -2.29 -31.83 18.24
CA ALA A 581 -2.47 -32.68 19.42
C ALA A 581 -2.81 -31.83 20.66
N ILE A 582 -2.24 -30.62 20.77
CA ILE A 582 -2.62 -29.67 21.82
C ILE A 582 -4.03 -29.14 21.58
N VAL A 583 -4.39 -28.80 20.34
CA VAL A 583 -5.75 -28.32 20.02
C VAL A 583 -6.80 -29.39 20.32
N ALA A 584 -6.55 -30.64 19.92
CA ALA A 584 -7.45 -31.76 20.18
C ALA A 584 -7.56 -32.11 21.68
N ALA A 585 -6.53 -31.83 22.48
CA ALA A 585 -6.57 -32.05 23.93
C ALA A 585 -7.25 -30.90 24.70
N ASN A 586 -7.68 -29.82 24.03
CA ASN A 586 -8.26 -28.63 24.65
C ASN A 586 -9.50 -28.17 23.86
N ASP A 587 -10.67 -28.68 24.24
CA ASP A 587 -11.95 -28.31 23.61
C ASP A 587 -12.16 -26.79 23.60
N GLY A 588 -12.54 -26.25 22.43
CA GLY A 588 -12.81 -24.82 22.23
C GLY A 588 -11.56 -23.93 22.16
N LEU A 589 -10.35 -24.50 22.14
CA LEU A 589 -9.11 -23.73 22.01
C LEU A 589 -8.99 -23.10 20.62
N SER A 590 -9.00 -21.77 20.55
CA SER A 590 -8.71 -21.03 19.32
C SER A 590 -7.20 -20.76 19.19
N PRO A 591 -6.52 -21.26 18.14
CA PRO A 591 -5.06 -21.12 17.98
C PRO A 591 -4.55 -19.67 17.93
N SER A 592 -5.42 -18.73 17.56
CA SER A 592 -5.14 -17.30 17.42
C SER A 592 -5.53 -16.45 18.63
N ARG A 593 -6.09 -17.04 19.70
CA ARG A 593 -6.63 -16.31 20.86
C ARG A 593 -6.13 -16.83 22.21
N LEU A 594 -4.85 -17.21 22.29
CA LEU A 594 -4.23 -17.59 23.55
C LEU A 594 -4.08 -16.39 24.50
N GLN A 595 -4.53 -16.54 25.75
CA GLN A 595 -4.36 -15.52 26.79
C GLN A 595 -3.22 -15.88 27.76
N PRO A 596 -2.38 -14.91 28.18
CA PRO A 596 -1.42 -15.15 29.24
C PRO A 596 -2.10 -15.64 30.52
N GLY A 597 -1.59 -16.73 31.11
CA GLY A 597 -2.20 -17.40 32.27
C GLY A 597 -3.22 -18.48 31.92
N GLN A 598 -3.60 -18.64 30.65
CA GLN A 598 -4.45 -19.74 30.20
C GLN A 598 -3.74 -21.08 30.41
N ARG A 599 -4.45 -22.08 30.95
CA ARG A 599 -3.92 -23.43 31.18
C ARG A 599 -4.33 -24.35 30.02
N LEU A 600 -3.35 -25.01 29.42
CA LEU A 600 -3.53 -25.96 28.33
C LEU A 600 -3.16 -27.36 28.78
N THR A 601 -3.96 -28.34 28.40
CA THR A 601 -3.66 -29.76 28.48
C THR A 601 -2.72 -30.14 27.34
N ILE A 602 -1.56 -30.71 27.68
CA ILE A 602 -0.56 -31.18 26.74
C ILE A 602 -0.57 -32.71 26.80
N PRO A 603 -0.92 -33.39 25.70
CA PRO A 603 -0.93 -34.86 25.67
C PRO A 603 0.49 -35.42 25.81
N GLY A 604 0.64 -36.57 26.47
CA GLY A 604 1.92 -37.25 26.62
C GLY A 604 2.47 -37.74 25.27
N ALA A 605 3.80 -37.63 25.08
CA ALA A 605 4.46 -37.97 23.83
C ALA A 605 4.45 -39.50 23.58
N ALA A 606 3.68 -39.97 22.60
CA ALA A 606 3.93 -41.26 21.96
C ALA A 606 4.96 -41.04 20.84
N ALA A 607 6.16 -41.58 21.02
CA ALA A 607 7.19 -41.64 19.99
C ALA A 607 7.00 -42.87 19.10
N GLY A 608 7.08 -42.71 17.77
CA GLY A 608 7.34 -43.81 16.83
C GLY A 608 6.53 -43.79 15.53
N GLU A 609 7.09 -43.15 14.49
CA GLU A 609 7.34 -43.60 13.09
C GLU A 609 6.41 -44.58 12.28
N PRO A 610 6.53 -44.63 10.92
CA PRO A 610 5.39 -44.70 9.97
C PRO A 610 5.14 -46.06 9.26
N SER A 611 3.89 -46.31 8.81
CA SER A 611 3.44 -46.94 7.52
C SER A 611 2.08 -47.66 7.63
N PRO A 612 1.33 -47.93 6.52
CA PRO A 612 1.66 -47.70 5.11
C PRO A 612 0.72 -46.70 4.42
N ALA A 613 1.30 -45.91 3.51
CA ALA A 613 0.59 -45.10 2.54
C ALA A 613 -0.09 -46.01 1.49
N THR A 614 -1.33 -45.69 1.14
CA THR A 614 -1.86 -46.07 -0.17
C THR A 614 -1.09 -45.23 -1.20
N GLN A 615 -0.27 -45.88 -2.02
CA GLN A 615 0.50 -45.24 -3.08
C GLN A 615 -0.45 -44.65 -4.12
N THR A 616 -0.50 -43.34 -4.20
CA THR A 616 -0.77 -42.62 -5.45
C THR A 616 0.56 -42.08 -5.93
N ASP A 617 0.88 -42.30 -7.21
CA ASP A 617 2.14 -41.85 -7.84
C ASP A 617 2.40 -40.36 -7.53
N PRO A 618 3.66 -39.96 -7.26
CA PRO A 618 4.00 -38.57 -7.01
C PRO A 618 3.68 -37.71 -8.24
N GLU A 619 2.75 -36.76 -8.09
CA GLU A 619 2.41 -35.82 -9.14
C GLU A 619 3.64 -34.94 -9.46
N ARG A 620 4.02 -34.86 -10.75
CA ARG A 620 5.14 -34.04 -11.20
C ARG A 620 4.64 -32.73 -11.79
N HIS A 621 5.26 -31.63 -11.38
CA HIS A 621 4.95 -30.30 -11.89
C HIS A 621 6.15 -29.73 -12.65
N VAL A 622 5.96 -29.39 -13.92
CA VAL A 622 6.97 -28.69 -14.73
C VAL A 622 6.76 -27.20 -14.59
N VAL A 623 7.75 -26.49 -14.07
CA VAL A 623 7.70 -25.05 -13.77
C VAL A 623 7.46 -24.25 -15.05
N ALA A 624 6.35 -23.51 -15.09
CA ALA A 624 6.04 -22.58 -16.17
C ALA A 624 6.67 -21.19 -15.93
N SER A 625 6.70 -20.37 -16.99
CA SER A 625 7.19 -19.00 -16.91
C SER A 625 6.36 -18.17 -15.91
N GLY A 626 7.04 -17.59 -14.90
CA GLY A 626 6.40 -16.74 -13.88
C GLY A 626 5.94 -17.46 -12.61
N GLU A 627 6.14 -18.78 -12.50
CA GLU A 627 5.79 -19.53 -11.28
C GLU A 627 6.91 -19.49 -10.23
N ASN A 628 6.52 -19.49 -8.96
CA ASN A 628 7.43 -19.59 -7.82
C ASN A 628 6.96 -20.72 -6.88
N PRO A 629 7.78 -21.21 -5.93
CA PRO A 629 7.45 -22.42 -5.20
C PRO A 629 6.23 -22.22 -4.29
N THR A 630 5.92 -20.99 -3.87
CA THR A 630 4.72 -20.67 -3.09
C THR A 630 3.46 -20.76 -3.95
N VAL A 631 3.51 -20.30 -5.20
CA VAL A 631 2.39 -20.43 -6.17
C VAL A 631 2.15 -21.90 -6.50
N ILE A 632 3.22 -22.67 -6.68
CA ILE A 632 3.16 -24.11 -6.97
C ILE A 632 2.59 -24.83 -5.74
N ALA A 633 3.12 -24.59 -4.53
CA ALA A 633 2.64 -25.18 -3.30
C ALA A 633 1.14 -24.89 -3.07
N ARG A 634 0.72 -23.64 -3.27
CA ARG A 634 -0.68 -23.23 -3.16
C ARG A 634 -1.57 -23.87 -4.23
N ARG A 635 -1.10 -24.02 -5.47
CA ARG A 635 -1.85 -24.71 -6.53
C ARG A 635 -2.21 -26.14 -6.12
N TYR A 636 -1.27 -26.83 -5.48
CA TYR A 636 -1.43 -28.22 -5.10
C TYR A 636 -1.98 -28.41 -3.68
N GLY A 637 -2.25 -27.34 -2.93
CA GLY A 637 -2.78 -27.43 -1.56
C GLY A 637 -1.76 -27.91 -0.52
N VAL A 638 -0.46 -27.83 -0.82
CA VAL A 638 0.63 -28.24 0.07
C VAL A 638 1.31 -27.03 0.68
N SER A 639 1.98 -27.19 1.84
CA SER A 639 2.77 -26.08 2.38
C SER A 639 4.05 -25.89 1.57
N LEU A 640 4.58 -24.66 1.58
CA LEU A 640 5.87 -24.36 0.94
C LEU A 640 7.00 -25.25 1.51
N ASN A 641 6.95 -25.56 2.80
CA ASN A 641 7.94 -26.42 3.44
C ASN A 641 7.81 -27.88 2.96
N ASP A 642 6.59 -28.40 2.82
CA ASP A 642 6.39 -29.76 2.29
C ASP A 642 6.89 -29.87 0.84
N LEU A 643 6.64 -28.83 0.02
CA LEU A 643 7.17 -28.77 -1.34
C LEU A 643 8.71 -28.69 -1.37
N LEU A 644 9.34 -27.97 -0.43
CA LEU A 644 10.79 -27.89 -0.32
C LEU A 644 11.41 -29.22 0.14
N ASP A 645 10.78 -29.88 1.11
CA ASP A 645 11.21 -31.17 1.64
C ASP A 645 11.09 -32.29 0.59
N ALA A 646 10.07 -32.23 -0.27
CA ALA A 646 9.91 -33.13 -1.41
C ALA A 646 10.91 -32.88 -2.55
N ASN A 647 11.58 -31.72 -2.58
CA ASN A 647 12.54 -31.32 -3.62
C ASN A 647 13.89 -30.91 -3.01
N PRO A 648 14.62 -31.84 -2.35
CA PRO A 648 15.87 -31.54 -1.67
C PRO A 648 16.93 -30.99 -2.65
N GLY A 649 17.47 -29.82 -2.34
CA GLY A 649 18.43 -29.10 -3.18
C GLY A 649 17.81 -28.07 -4.15
N MET A 650 16.47 -27.99 -4.22
CA MET A 650 15.79 -26.89 -4.88
C MET A 650 16.13 -25.55 -4.20
N ASN A 651 16.48 -24.53 -4.99
CA ASN A 651 16.60 -23.17 -4.49
C ASN A 651 15.27 -22.42 -4.73
N PRO A 652 14.52 -22.05 -3.68
CA PRO A 652 13.21 -21.41 -3.82
C PRO A 652 13.24 -20.06 -4.53
N ASN A 653 14.42 -19.43 -4.60
CA ASN A 653 14.62 -18.12 -5.24
C ASN A 653 15.17 -18.23 -6.68
N ARG A 654 15.35 -19.44 -7.21
CA ARG A 654 15.97 -19.69 -8.54
C ARG A 654 15.35 -20.87 -9.27
N LEU A 655 14.01 -20.92 -9.32
CA LEU A 655 13.31 -21.88 -10.18
C LEU A 655 13.56 -21.57 -11.66
N GLN A 656 13.88 -22.61 -12.44
CA GLN A 656 14.06 -22.50 -13.88
C GLN A 656 12.79 -22.95 -14.60
N VAL A 657 12.40 -22.24 -15.65
CA VAL A 657 11.30 -22.68 -16.53
C VAL A 657 11.69 -24.04 -17.14
N GLY A 658 10.79 -25.02 -17.04
CA GLY A 658 11.04 -26.40 -17.46
C GLY A 658 11.64 -27.30 -16.37
N GLN A 659 11.95 -26.78 -15.18
CA GLN A 659 12.38 -27.59 -14.03
C GLN A 659 11.20 -28.45 -13.53
N GLU A 660 11.41 -29.75 -13.39
CA GLU A 660 10.43 -30.65 -12.76
C GLU A 660 10.54 -30.59 -11.23
N LEU A 661 9.39 -30.47 -10.57
CA LEU A 661 9.23 -30.58 -9.14
C LEU A 661 8.35 -31.79 -8.80
N THR A 662 8.73 -32.50 -7.75
CA THR A 662 7.89 -33.52 -7.11
C THR A 662 6.90 -32.83 -6.18
N ILE A 663 5.61 -33.02 -6.43
CA ILE A 663 4.55 -32.51 -5.56
C ILE A 663 4.26 -33.57 -4.49
N PRO A 664 4.39 -33.24 -3.19
CA PRO A 664 4.02 -34.16 -2.12
C PRO A 664 2.49 -34.34 -2.08
N ALA A 665 2.01 -35.50 -1.68
CA ALA A 665 0.57 -35.74 -1.58
C ALA A 665 -0.06 -34.81 -0.52
N SER A 666 -1.15 -34.13 -0.88
CA SER A 666 -1.89 -33.24 0.02
C SER A 666 -2.60 -34.04 1.12
N PRO A 667 -2.54 -33.58 2.39
CA PRO A 667 -3.38 -34.13 3.44
C PRO A 667 -4.78 -33.51 3.33
N GLU A 668 -5.65 -34.06 2.48
CA GLU A 668 -7.04 -33.58 2.39
C GLU A 668 -7.89 -34.04 3.58
N GLY A 669 -8.74 -33.12 4.06
CA GLY A 669 -9.89 -33.42 4.90
C GLY A 669 -10.25 -32.35 5.93
N GLY A 670 -10.82 -31.23 5.48
CA GLY A 670 -11.38 -30.20 6.36
C GLY A 670 -12.18 -29.16 5.58
N GLU A 671 -13.30 -29.57 5.00
CA GLU A 671 -14.34 -28.66 4.51
C GLU A 671 -14.89 -27.79 5.66
N GLY A 672 -15.04 -26.50 5.43
CA GLY A 672 -15.62 -25.55 6.38
C GLY A 672 -16.76 -24.77 5.72
N SER A 673 -17.99 -25.15 6.09
CA SER A 673 -19.17 -24.27 6.10
C SER A 673 -19.05 -23.20 7.16
#